data_AF-A0A8T0BJ02-F1
#
_entry.id   AF-A0A8T0BJ02-F1
#
_cell.length_a   1.000
_cell.length_b   1.000
_cell.length_c   1.000
_cell.angle_alpha   90.00
_cell.angle_beta   90.00
_cell.angle_gamma   90.00
#
_symmetry.space_group_name_H-M   'P 1'
#
loop_
_entity.id
_entity.type
_entity.pdbx_description
1 polymer ?
#
loop_
_entity_poly.entity_id
_entity_poly.type
_entity_poly.pdbx_seq_one_letter_code
_entity_poly.pdbx_strand_id
1 'polypeptide(L)'
;MAMIPRLNWLSLLLFGMLGLVTLATQAEESEKAVTFSHVYRIDSGCKQDLQAVLPSKDQATEGQAMLVDGEKDIVFKHNIKLPLSTCNCADSEEFKALLYRVNGLEEEVTYLKSQCAQGCCRGSSDVDTSCSGHGVYQHSTCSCKCDAGWEGPDCSMSTCPDNCNDNGYCVDGQCKCHAGYTGHDCGLLTCPDECNDKGHCVDGKCMCFEGFSGDTCSMQKCLNDCKDHGRCINGQCVCDEGFFGNDCSTVLGPKRLRVITVTDVSLLVEWEHVKKAEYYLLSYYPYGNEGAIQEIHLPNTENSYLITRLKPGVTYIVQVLAVIKGIRSESDHINATTDLSSVEDVRVLGQTEDSIQVDWQNPETEVDYFKLSHASPGGQQKLENVAKSQEARTVHTIIGLNPGTEYQITVQAIQGSNAGKPSQATGVTDIDIPNKLITRDVTETTVTVMWEKVRAEIDGYILTYSSAEGSSQEIQVGADATSYQFTSLKPGVLYTIFIWAYKGSHLSRKSSTEAETELDTPINLLVKEVTEDSAVLSWDRAQAEVDGYILSYSSADGSRNDVRVGAESTSYQFTGLRPGVAYTIYIWAIKGSRSSRKATTVTETEIDAPKNLKAVDVKRETVALTWKPPQAHIDGYILNYSPEDSSMQSVEKRFPAGDTRFSLAGLASEKKYIVTLIAYRASKKSKVVETMFVTVGAAYPFPMDCTQIMKNGNMNSGVYTIYVTNDRNKPMQVYCDMTTDGGGWIVFQRRNTGKLDFMKRWRQYTEGFGELNDEFWLGLENIHALTNTSTKYEVRFDLGLGSERAYAVYNDFKVGSAKQKFKLTIGNYRGNAGDAMTYHQGRSFTTIDSDNDIALGNCAFTHRGAWWYKNCHLANLNGKFEDNRHSMGVNWEPWKGHLMSLDFTEIKIRSVNTASRKKRSLKRKVAA
;
A
#
# COMPACT_ATOMS: atom_id res chain seq x y z
N MET A 1 42.16 8.77 9.36
CA MET A 1 43.49 9.20 8.88
C MET A 1 43.59 10.72 9.11
N ALA A 2 44.79 11.24 9.42
CA ALA A 2 45.23 12.67 9.56
C ALA A 2 44.26 13.82 9.19
N MET A 3 44.24 15.04 9.79
CA MET A 3 44.91 15.77 10.91
C MET A 3 43.99 17.04 11.17
N ILE A 4 43.83 17.71 12.33
CA ILE A 4 44.75 18.31 13.35
C ILE A 4 45.61 19.47 12.77
N PRO A 5 45.94 20.58 13.50
CA PRO A 5 45.60 21.03 14.88
C PRO A 5 44.67 22.29 14.86
N ARG A 6 44.54 23.24 15.83
CA ARG A 6 45.07 23.53 17.20
C ARG A 6 44.13 24.55 17.92
N LEU A 7 44.48 24.99 19.15
CA LEU A 7 43.91 26.14 19.92
C LEU A 7 42.47 25.92 20.44
N ASN A 8 41.93 26.58 21.48
CA ASN A 8 42.46 27.29 22.69
C ASN A 8 41.27 27.50 23.69
N TRP A 9 41.38 27.86 24.98
CA TRP A 9 42.50 28.03 25.94
C TRP A 9 41.93 28.01 27.40
N LEU A 10 42.75 27.60 28.40
CA LEU A 10 42.47 27.62 29.86
C LEU A 10 41.24 26.80 30.38
N SER A 11 41.21 26.26 31.62
CA SER A 11 42.29 25.91 32.57
C SER A 11 41.78 25.03 33.75
N LEU A 12 42.50 23.94 34.06
CA LEU A 12 42.54 23.15 35.33
C LEU A 12 41.21 22.55 35.89
N LEU A 13 40.95 21.22 36.03
CA LEU A 13 41.73 19.99 36.39
C LEU A 13 42.00 19.83 37.91
N LEU A 14 41.95 18.67 38.60
CA LEU A 14 41.56 17.24 38.38
C LEU A 14 41.19 16.64 39.79
N PHE A 15 40.19 15.76 39.98
CA PHE A 15 40.20 14.27 39.87
C PHE A 15 41.16 13.48 40.80
N GLY A 16 40.66 12.39 41.43
CA GLY A 16 41.45 11.35 42.11
C GLY A 16 40.58 10.30 42.84
N MET A 17 40.92 9.00 42.79
CA MET A 17 40.15 7.89 43.41
C MET A 17 41.00 6.97 44.33
N LEU A 18 40.28 6.25 45.20
CA LEU A 18 40.58 5.07 46.02
C LEU A 18 41.98 4.38 45.96
N GLY A 19 42.47 3.97 47.14
CA GLY A 19 43.53 2.96 47.35
C GLY A 19 43.57 2.47 48.82
N LEU A 20 43.86 1.20 49.08
CA LEU A 20 43.63 0.47 50.35
C LEU A 20 44.91 0.00 51.08
N VAL A 21 44.84 -0.21 52.41
CA VAL A 21 45.72 -1.07 53.28
C VAL A 21 47.15 -0.49 53.57
N THR A 22 47.79 -0.59 54.77
CA THR A 22 47.83 -1.64 55.84
C THR A 22 48.03 -1.11 57.29
N LEU A 23 47.50 -1.87 58.27
CA LEU A 23 47.74 -2.06 59.72
C LEU A 23 48.90 -1.39 60.56
N ALA A 24 48.59 -1.24 61.88
CA ALA A 24 49.45 -1.33 63.09
C ALA A 24 50.37 -0.13 63.48
N THR A 25 50.66 0.22 64.76
CA THR A 25 50.16 -0.15 66.13
C THR A 25 50.68 0.86 67.20
N GLN A 26 49.92 1.09 68.29
CA GLN A 26 50.36 1.62 69.62
C GLN A 26 51.00 3.04 69.70
N ALA A 27 51.14 3.72 70.86
CA ALA A 27 50.33 3.85 72.09
C ALA A 27 50.92 4.98 72.99
N GLU A 28 50.07 5.77 73.67
CA GLU A 28 50.38 6.75 74.76
C GLU A 28 51.43 7.86 74.40
N GLU A 29 51.60 9.01 75.06
CA GLU A 29 51.10 9.71 76.26
C GLU A 29 50.95 11.24 75.85
N SER A 30 50.57 12.30 76.61
CA SER A 30 50.22 12.56 78.02
C SER A 30 49.30 13.81 78.13
N GLU A 31 48.81 14.15 79.33
CA GLU A 31 48.03 15.37 79.62
C GLU A 31 48.90 16.60 79.96
N LYS A 32 48.30 17.82 79.92
CA LYS A 32 48.40 18.80 81.03
C LYS A 32 47.09 19.57 81.22
N ALA A 33 46.52 19.50 82.42
CA ALA A 33 45.42 20.34 82.90
C ALA A 33 45.75 20.84 84.33
N VAL A 34 45.25 22.01 84.71
CA VAL A 34 45.53 22.63 86.02
C VAL A 34 44.34 22.44 86.95
N THR A 35 44.61 22.11 88.21
CA THR A 35 43.60 21.89 89.27
C THR A 35 43.84 22.88 90.41
N PHE A 36 42.76 23.45 90.96
CA PHE A 36 42.76 24.18 92.23
C PHE A 36 41.94 23.42 93.27
N SER A 37 42.37 23.50 94.53
CA SER A 37 41.73 22.84 95.68
C SER A 37 41.88 23.70 96.92
N HIS A 38 40.81 23.83 97.70
CA HIS A 38 40.80 24.52 98.99
C HIS A 38 40.05 23.66 100.02
N VAL A 39 40.43 23.76 101.29
CA VAL A 39 39.95 22.89 102.37
C VAL A 39 39.63 23.74 103.59
N TYR A 40 38.48 23.51 104.21
CA TYR A 40 38.13 24.07 105.51
C TYR A 40 38.13 22.96 106.56
N ARG A 41 38.77 23.22 107.70
CA ARG A 41 38.71 22.38 108.90
C ARG A 41 37.89 23.09 109.98
N ILE A 42 37.05 22.33 110.67
CA ILE A 42 36.43 22.74 111.93
C ILE A 42 36.69 21.59 112.92
N ASP A 43 37.40 21.89 114.00
CA ASP A 43 37.73 20.94 115.07
C ASP A 43 37.00 21.35 116.36
N SER A 44 36.39 20.39 117.05
CA SER A 44 35.53 20.62 118.22
C SER A 44 35.57 19.45 119.21
N GLY A 45 36.77 19.11 119.66
CA GLY A 45 36.98 18.02 120.62
C GLY A 45 36.49 18.30 122.05
N CYS A 46 35.32 17.78 122.41
CA CYS A 46 35.16 17.12 123.71
C CYS A 46 34.04 16.05 123.74
N LYS A 47 34.10 15.17 124.74
CA LYS A 47 33.28 13.96 124.88
C LYS A 47 32.24 14.12 126.00
N GLN A 48 31.06 13.53 125.86
CA GLN A 48 30.70 12.36 126.68
C GLN A 48 29.49 11.58 126.15
N ASP A 49 29.30 10.39 126.74
CA ASP A 49 28.55 9.26 126.19
C ASP A 49 27.02 9.39 126.20
N LEU A 50 26.38 8.70 125.25
CA LEU A 50 25.23 7.83 125.53
C LEU A 50 25.16 6.69 124.49
N GLN A 51 24.96 5.46 124.97
CA GLN A 51 25.05 4.23 124.17
C GLN A 51 23.67 3.71 123.75
N ALA A 52 23.53 3.15 122.53
CA ALA A 52 22.63 2.01 122.26
C ALA A 52 22.79 1.36 120.87
N VAL A 53 23.25 0.10 120.86
CA VAL A 53 22.80 -1.05 120.03
C VAL A 53 22.87 -1.03 118.48
N LEU A 54 23.45 -2.11 117.95
CA LEU A 54 23.44 -2.64 116.57
C LEU A 54 23.50 -4.19 116.66
N PRO A 55 23.38 -4.99 115.57
CA PRO A 55 22.48 -4.91 114.40
C PRO A 55 21.84 -6.30 114.07
N SER A 56 21.06 -6.42 112.98
CA SER A 56 20.85 -7.74 112.34
C SER A 56 20.57 -7.72 110.82
N LYS A 57 21.60 -8.11 110.06
CA LYS A 57 21.59 -8.79 108.73
C LYS A 57 20.94 -8.12 107.51
N ASP A 58 21.81 -7.60 106.64
CA ASP A 58 21.61 -7.54 105.18
C ASP A 58 21.85 -8.89 104.48
N GLN A 59 21.50 -8.96 103.20
CA GLN A 59 22.03 -9.93 102.23
C GLN A 59 23.22 -9.31 101.46
N ALA A 60 24.32 -10.05 101.31
CA ALA A 60 25.40 -9.71 100.36
C ALA A 60 24.95 -10.07 98.92
N THR A 61 25.50 -9.56 97.82
CA THR A 61 26.93 -9.36 97.47
C THR A 61 27.09 -8.33 96.33
N GLU A 62 28.28 -7.80 96.00
CA GLU A 62 29.49 -7.48 96.77
C GLU A 62 30.37 -6.55 95.90
N GLY A 63 31.09 -5.60 96.50
CA GLY A 63 31.91 -4.61 95.79
C GLY A 63 32.81 -3.87 96.77
N GLN A 64 33.98 -4.45 97.05
CA GLN A 64 34.70 -4.27 98.31
C GLN A 64 35.23 -2.84 98.55
N ALA A 65 35.01 -2.35 99.76
CA ALA A 65 35.74 -1.22 100.32
C ALA A 65 37.00 -1.71 101.05
N MET A 66 38.05 -0.90 101.05
CA MET A 66 39.27 -1.11 101.83
C MET A 66 39.56 0.16 102.63
N LEU A 67 39.52 0.06 103.96
CA LEU A 67 39.86 1.13 104.90
C LEU A 67 41.18 0.79 105.60
N VAL A 68 42.04 1.79 105.77
CA VAL A 68 43.26 1.69 106.58
C VAL A 68 43.29 2.86 107.55
N ASP A 69 43.09 2.52 108.83
CA ASP A 69 43.11 3.38 110.01
C ASP A 69 42.16 4.60 110.03
N GLY A 70 42.03 5.22 111.20
CA GLY A 70 40.92 6.11 111.52
C GLY A 70 41.22 7.62 111.51
N GLU A 71 40.48 8.37 110.70
CA GLU A 71 39.95 9.69 111.06
C GLU A 71 38.71 10.01 110.19
N LYS A 72 37.76 10.83 110.70
CA LYS A 72 36.46 11.09 110.05
C LYS A 72 36.44 12.38 109.24
N ASP A 73 37.24 12.45 108.18
CA ASP A 73 37.18 13.57 107.22
C ASP A 73 36.05 13.36 106.19
N ILE A 74 35.12 14.31 106.08
CA ILE A 74 34.10 14.34 105.03
C ILE A 74 34.60 15.23 103.88
N VAL A 75 35.15 14.61 102.85
CA VAL A 75 35.72 15.32 101.68
C VAL A 75 34.68 15.39 100.54
N PHE A 76 34.10 16.58 100.34
CA PHE A 76 33.35 16.90 99.11
C PHE A 76 34.29 17.47 98.04
N LYS A 77 34.35 16.83 96.86
CA LYS A 77 35.26 17.20 95.77
C LYS A 77 34.49 17.45 94.47
N HIS A 78 34.27 18.72 94.13
CA HIS A 78 33.69 19.12 92.84
C HIS A 78 34.79 19.31 91.78
N ASN A 79 34.66 18.59 90.66
CA ASN A 79 35.50 18.75 89.47
C ASN A 79 34.72 19.56 88.42
N ILE A 80 35.09 20.82 88.19
CA ILE A 80 34.54 21.65 87.12
C ILE A 80 35.54 21.69 85.95
N LYS A 81 35.11 21.34 84.74
CA LYS A 81 35.88 21.52 83.49
C LYS A 81 35.33 22.72 82.73
N LEU A 82 36.19 23.70 82.42
CA LEU A 82 35.86 24.86 81.59
C LEU A 82 36.79 24.93 80.36
N PRO A 83 36.24 24.92 79.13
CA PRO A 83 37.02 25.21 77.93
C PRO A 83 37.20 26.73 77.79
N LEU A 84 38.44 27.21 77.76
CA LEU A 84 38.74 28.63 77.62
C LEU A 84 38.82 29.04 76.14
N SER A 85 37.85 29.84 75.70
CA SER A 85 37.99 30.72 74.55
C SER A 85 37.71 32.17 74.99
N THR A 86 38.76 32.99 74.97
CA THR A 86 38.74 34.46 75.03
C THR A 86 37.89 35.17 76.11
N CYS A 87 38.49 35.41 77.29
CA CYS A 87 38.42 36.72 77.97
C CYS A 87 39.56 36.86 78.99
N ASN A 88 40.10 38.08 79.14
CA ASN A 88 41.17 38.40 80.10
C ASN A 88 40.56 38.89 81.42
N CYS A 89 40.97 38.30 82.55
CA CYS A 89 40.53 38.70 83.90
C CYS A 89 41.71 39.10 84.80
N ALA A 90 42.75 39.72 84.24
CA ALA A 90 43.98 40.06 84.97
C ALA A 90 43.91 41.38 85.78
N ASP A 91 42.99 42.28 85.42
CA ASP A 91 43.06 43.70 85.78
C ASP A 91 41.84 44.23 86.59
N SER A 92 41.11 43.36 87.29
CA SER A 92 40.04 43.76 88.22
C SER A 92 40.62 44.09 89.61
N GLU A 93 40.41 45.32 90.07
CA GLU A 93 40.79 45.75 91.43
C GLU A 93 39.87 45.15 92.51
N GLU A 94 38.62 44.82 92.19
CA GLU A 94 37.65 44.22 93.11
C GLU A 94 38.15 42.90 93.70
N PHE A 95 38.89 42.11 92.91
CA PHE A 95 39.45 40.83 93.37
C PHE A 95 40.55 41.00 94.42
N LYS A 96 41.35 42.08 94.36
CA LYS A 96 42.38 42.39 95.36
C LYS A 96 41.77 42.84 96.69
N ALA A 97 40.65 43.56 96.64
CA ALA A 97 39.97 44.10 97.82
C ALA A 97 39.36 43.02 98.73
N LEU A 98 38.95 41.86 98.19
CA LEU A 98 38.48 40.73 99.01
C LEU A 98 39.63 40.08 99.80
N LEU A 99 40.78 39.88 99.17
CA LEU A 99 41.89 39.11 99.75
C LEU A 99 42.46 39.74 101.03
N TYR A 100 42.46 41.08 101.12
CA TYR A 100 43.00 41.81 102.26
C TYR A 100 42.12 41.76 103.53
N ARG A 101 40.84 41.38 103.40
CA ARG A 101 39.88 41.36 104.54
C ARG A 101 39.78 40.03 105.26
N VAL A 102 40.39 38.96 104.74
CA VAL A 102 40.32 37.61 105.31
C VAL A 102 41.41 37.38 106.37
N ASN A 103 42.62 37.88 106.14
CA ASN A 103 43.78 37.66 107.03
C ASN A 103 43.70 38.40 108.38
N GLY A 104 42.74 39.31 108.58
CA GLY A 104 42.68 40.20 109.75
C GLY A 104 41.99 39.62 110.99
N LEU A 105 41.43 38.40 110.92
CA LEU A 105 40.55 37.84 111.97
C LEU A 105 41.13 36.63 112.73
N GLU A 106 42.35 36.18 112.42
CA GLU A 106 42.97 35.04 113.10
C GLU A 106 43.77 35.42 114.38
N GLU A 107 44.19 36.68 114.54
CA GLU A 107 45.09 37.07 115.64
C GLU A 107 44.39 37.29 117.00
N GLU A 108 43.17 37.85 117.03
CA GLU A 108 42.50 38.23 118.30
C GLU A 108 42.11 37.02 119.18
N VAL A 109 41.84 35.86 118.59
CA VAL A 109 41.36 34.65 119.30
C VAL A 109 42.43 34.02 120.20
N THR A 110 43.71 34.37 120.01
CA THR A 110 44.83 33.77 120.76
C THR A 110 45.01 34.36 122.17
N TYR A 111 44.51 35.58 122.43
CA TYR A 111 44.79 36.33 123.67
C TYR A 111 44.09 35.76 124.92
N LEU A 112 42.82 35.37 124.81
CA LEU A 112 41.93 35.04 125.94
C LEU A 112 42.22 33.69 126.62
N LYS A 113 43.18 32.89 126.12
CA LYS A 113 43.41 31.50 126.55
C LYS A 113 44.43 31.36 127.70
N SER A 114 44.72 32.44 128.43
CA SER A 114 45.96 32.58 129.22
C SER A 114 45.79 32.98 130.71
N GLN A 115 44.57 33.10 131.25
CA GLN A 115 44.33 33.63 132.60
C GLN A 115 43.57 32.67 133.54
N CYS A 116 43.86 32.83 134.84
CA CYS A 116 43.16 32.24 136.00
C CYS A 116 43.23 30.71 136.19
N ALA A 117 44.30 30.26 136.85
CA ALA A 117 44.28 29.05 137.68
C ALA A 117 45.00 29.29 139.02
N GLN A 118 44.27 29.11 140.13
CA GLN A 118 44.73 29.13 141.53
C GLN A 118 45.22 30.49 142.11
N GLY A 119 45.25 30.57 143.45
CA GLY A 119 45.65 31.75 144.23
C GLY A 119 45.99 31.38 145.69
N CYS A 120 46.63 32.29 146.44
CA CYS A 120 47.19 32.00 147.78
C CYS A 120 47.31 33.27 148.66
N CYS A 121 47.30 33.10 149.99
CA CYS A 121 47.58 34.16 150.97
C CYS A 121 48.68 33.75 151.96
N ARG A 122 49.77 34.54 152.05
CA ARG A 122 50.79 34.53 153.13
C ARG A 122 51.65 35.79 153.03
N GLY A 123 51.83 36.56 154.11
CA GLY A 123 52.60 37.81 154.05
C GLY A 123 52.69 38.65 155.33
N SER A 124 53.06 38.04 156.46
CA SER A 124 53.69 38.65 157.66
C SER A 124 53.41 40.11 158.11
N SER A 125 52.95 40.22 159.37
CA SER A 125 53.38 41.20 160.39
C SER A 125 53.18 42.71 160.16
N ASP A 126 51.97 43.21 160.45
CA ASP A 126 51.73 44.32 161.39
C ASP A 126 50.23 44.33 161.74
N VAL A 127 49.85 43.83 162.92
CA VAL A 127 48.43 43.66 163.32
C VAL A 127 48.24 44.05 164.79
N ASP A 128 47.43 45.09 165.03
CA ASP A 128 46.94 45.47 166.35
C ASP A 128 45.96 44.41 166.89
N THR A 129 46.07 44.08 168.17
CA THR A 129 45.27 43.06 168.85
C THR A 129 44.11 43.64 169.68
N SER A 130 43.87 44.95 169.61
CA SER A 130 42.87 45.68 170.42
C SER A 130 41.50 45.89 169.75
N CYS A 131 41.38 45.71 168.42
CA CYS A 131 40.13 45.77 167.66
C CYS A 131 39.29 47.04 167.88
N SER A 132 39.96 48.18 168.01
CA SER A 132 39.39 49.55 168.11
C SER A 132 38.23 49.72 169.11
N GLY A 133 38.11 48.83 170.10
CA GLY A 133 37.04 48.82 171.11
C GLY A 133 35.69 48.25 170.63
N HIS A 134 35.57 47.78 169.39
CA HIS A 134 34.32 47.34 168.75
C HIS A 134 34.37 45.90 168.21
N GLY A 135 35.24 45.06 168.80
CA GLY A 135 35.36 43.65 168.45
C GLY A 135 36.30 42.86 169.36
N VAL A 136 36.49 41.58 169.04
CA VAL A 136 37.37 40.64 169.77
C VAL A 136 38.37 39.99 168.80
N TYR A 137 39.67 40.01 169.14
CA TYR A 137 40.73 39.49 168.28
C TYR A 137 40.77 37.95 168.21
N GLN A 138 40.97 37.39 167.01
CA GLN A 138 41.02 35.95 166.76
C GLN A 138 42.38 35.50 166.21
N HIS A 139 43.19 34.88 167.08
CA HIS A 139 44.52 34.37 166.75
C HIS A 139 44.55 33.23 165.70
N SER A 140 43.41 32.57 165.42
CA SER A 140 43.31 31.52 164.39
C SER A 140 43.23 32.05 162.96
N THR A 141 42.85 33.32 162.78
CA THR A 141 42.65 33.96 161.47
C THR A 141 43.46 35.25 161.31
N CYS A 142 44.15 35.71 162.36
CA CYS A 142 44.85 36.99 162.42
C CYS A 142 43.95 38.20 162.11
N SER A 143 42.73 38.18 162.65
CA SER A 143 41.70 39.20 162.37
C SER A 143 40.88 39.55 163.61
N CYS A 144 40.33 40.76 163.63
CA CYS A 144 39.27 41.12 164.57
C CYS A 144 37.92 40.53 164.15
N LYS A 145 37.09 40.17 165.13
CA LYS A 145 35.66 39.88 164.94
C LYS A 145 34.85 41.04 165.49
N CYS A 146 34.17 41.76 164.61
CA CYS A 146 33.43 42.97 164.96
C CYS A 146 32.03 42.70 165.51
N ASP A 147 31.50 43.67 166.26
CA ASP A 147 30.10 43.69 166.69
C ASP A 147 29.16 44.10 165.53
N ALA A 148 27.88 43.74 165.64
CA ALA A 148 26.92 43.88 164.55
C ALA A 148 26.70 45.35 164.13
N GLY A 149 26.77 45.59 162.81
CA GLY A 149 26.70 46.94 162.22
C GLY A 149 28.07 47.58 161.95
N TRP A 150 29.17 46.93 162.38
CA TRP A 150 30.54 47.40 162.15
C TRP A 150 31.36 46.39 161.34
N GLU A 151 32.19 46.91 160.44
CA GLU A 151 33.10 46.12 159.59
C GLU A 151 34.49 46.77 159.46
N GLY A 152 35.37 46.15 158.67
CA GLY A 152 36.78 46.53 158.53
C GLY A 152 37.72 45.67 159.39
N PRO A 153 39.04 45.66 159.09
CA PRO A 153 40.00 44.75 159.72
C PRO A 153 40.22 45.04 161.22
N ASP A 154 39.94 46.26 161.67
CA ASP A 154 40.00 46.72 163.06
C ASP A 154 38.62 47.07 163.67
N CYS A 155 37.52 46.90 162.90
CA CYS A 155 36.13 47.20 163.29
C CYS A 155 35.78 48.70 163.36
N SER A 156 35.87 49.41 162.23
CA SER A 156 35.81 50.88 162.13
C SER A 156 34.82 51.48 161.11
N MET A 157 34.08 50.65 160.33
CA MET A 157 33.24 51.11 159.18
C MET A 157 31.79 50.56 159.22
N SER A 158 30.90 51.08 158.35
CA SER A 158 29.45 50.73 158.28
C SER A 158 28.88 50.67 156.84
N THR A 159 27.88 49.82 156.58
CA THR A 159 27.56 49.23 155.25
C THR A 159 26.30 49.76 154.52
N CYS A 160 26.25 49.62 153.18
CA CYS A 160 25.07 49.85 152.29
C CYS A 160 24.57 48.54 151.60
N PRO A 161 23.32 48.48 151.06
CA PRO A 161 22.83 47.33 150.29
C PRO A 161 23.47 47.21 148.89
N ASP A 162 24.05 46.03 148.60
CA ASP A 162 24.57 45.56 147.29
C ASP A 162 25.39 46.58 146.45
N ASN A 163 25.99 47.56 147.14
CA ASN A 163 26.80 48.65 146.58
C ASN A 163 26.18 49.37 145.35
N CYS A 164 24.84 49.32 145.22
CA CYS A 164 24.08 49.84 144.07
C CYS A 164 24.43 49.21 142.70
N ASN A 165 24.93 47.96 142.69
CA ASN A 165 25.37 47.21 141.49
C ASN A 165 26.29 48.00 140.53
N ASP A 166 27.08 48.95 141.04
CA ASP A 166 27.89 49.93 140.28
C ASP A 166 27.11 50.77 139.24
N ASN A 167 25.78 50.66 139.19
CA ASN A 167 24.88 51.39 138.28
C ASN A 167 24.18 52.57 138.99
N GLY A 168 24.75 53.00 140.12
CA GLY A 168 24.26 54.08 140.97
C GLY A 168 25.25 54.39 142.10
N TYR A 169 24.83 55.23 143.05
CA TYR A 169 25.65 55.64 144.19
C TYR A 169 24.87 55.61 145.51
N CYS A 170 25.49 55.11 146.59
CA CYS A 170 24.87 55.03 147.91
C CYS A 170 24.96 56.35 148.68
N VAL A 171 23.87 56.74 149.34
CA VAL A 171 23.82 57.81 150.36
C VAL A 171 22.94 57.32 151.51
N ASP A 172 23.40 57.45 152.76
CA ASP A 172 22.68 57.10 153.99
C ASP A 172 21.99 55.71 153.96
N GLY A 173 22.62 54.73 153.31
CA GLY A 173 22.13 53.35 153.20
C GLY A 173 21.12 53.08 152.07
N GLN A 174 20.94 54.00 151.11
CA GLN A 174 20.05 53.83 149.95
C GLN A 174 20.71 54.20 148.61
N CYS A 175 20.23 53.59 147.52
CA CYS A 175 20.82 53.66 146.18
C CYS A 175 20.06 54.56 145.21
N LYS A 176 20.76 55.09 144.20
CA LYS A 176 20.21 55.99 143.17
C LYS A 176 20.87 55.81 141.80
N CYS A 177 20.07 55.53 140.78
CA CYS A 177 20.51 54.89 139.53
C CYS A 177 20.92 55.83 138.37
N HIS A 178 21.67 55.27 137.43
CA HIS A 178 22.05 55.88 136.14
C HIS A 178 20.97 55.74 135.05
N ALA A 179 21.05 56.58 134.01
CA ALA A 179 20.09 56.59 132.92
C ALA A 179 20.17 55.31 132.05
N GLY A 180 19.01 54.80 131.63
CA GLY A 180 18.87 53.49 130.98
C GLY A 180 18.68 52.32 131.94
N TYR A 181 18.90 52.54 133.24
CA TYR A 181 18.79 51.54 134.31
C TYR A 181 17.68 51.91 135.32
N THR A 182 17.00 50.91 135.87
CA THR A 182 15.97 51.06 136.92
C THR A 182 15.97 49.89 137.91
N GLY A 183 15.21 49.99 139.00
CA GLY A 183 15.18 49.03 140.11
C GLY A 183 15.64 49.65 141.44
N HIS A 184 15.41 48.94 142.57
CA HIS A 184 15.82 49.42 143.91
C HIS A 184 17.34 49.42 144.16
N ASP A 185 18.03 48.72 143.28
CA ASP A 185 19.44 48.33 143.24
C ASP A 185 20.04 48.58 141.85
N CYS A 186 19.27 49.20 140.94
CA CYS A 186 19.69 49.66 139.61
C CYS A 186 19.96 48.60 138.51
N GLY A 187 19.31 47.42 138.55
CA GLY A 187 19.62 46.29 137.66
C GLY A 187 18.86 46.11 136.32
N LEU A 188 17.91 46.97 135.90
CA LEU A 188 16.98 46.68 134.77
C LEU A 188 17.03 47.67 133.59
N LEU A 189 16.99 47.18 132.34
CA LEU A 189 17.05 47.96 131.07
C LEU A 189 15.68 48.33 130.44
N THR A 190 15.70 49.16 129.39
CA THR A 190 14.52 49.68 128.65
C THR A 190 14.57 49.38 127.13
N CYS A 191 13.41 49.21 126.45
CA CYS A 191 13.30 48.90 125.01
C CYS A 191 12.98 50.12 124.09
N PRO A 192 13.26 50.05 122.78
CA PRO A 192 12.86 51.07 121.78
C PRO A 192 11.36 51.05 121.44
N ASP A 193 10.76 52.25 121.33
CA ASP A 193 9.41 52.54 120.79
C ASP A 193 8.26 51.62 121.23
N GLU A 194 8.39 50.97 122.40
CA GLU A 194 7.45 50.00 122.99
C GLU A 194 6.93 48.94 121.99
N CYS A 195 7.73 48.63 120.95
CA CYS A 195 7.39 47.72 119.86
C CYS A 195 6.08 48.05 119.11
N ASN A 196 5.65 49.32 119.10
CA ASN A 196 4.44 49.84 118.43
C ASN A 196 3.12 49.08 118.77
N ASP A 197 3.02 48.47 119.95
CA ASP A 197 1.93 47.52 120.30
C ASP A 197 1.77 46.36 119.28
N LYS A 198 2.80 46.03 118.49
CA LYS A 198 2.80 44.95 117.48
C LYS A 198 3.83 43.85 117.78
N GLY A 199 4.40 43.86 118.98
CA GLY A 199 5.29 42.82 119.47
C GLY A 199 5.53 42.89 120.98
N HIS A 200 6.39 42.00 121.47
CA HIS A 200 6.87 41.98 122.86
C HIS A 200 8.31 42.49 122.95
N CYS A 201 8.60 43.28 123.98
CA CYS A 201 9.95 43.67 124.39
C CYS A 201 10.61 42.52 125.18
N VAL A 202 11.79 42.07 124.76
CA VAL A 202 12.64 41.11 125.46
C VAL A 202 14.09 41.56 125.30
N ASP A 203 14.83 41.71 126.40
CA ASP A 203 16.26 42.06 126.45
C ASP A 203 16.67 43.23 125.52
N GLY A 204 15.83 44.27 125.48
CA GLY A 204 16.07 45.47 124.67
C GLY A 204 15.64 45.36 123.19
N LYS A 205 15.03 44.25 122.76
CA LYS A 205 14.62 43.99 121.37
C LYS A 205 13.14 43.61 121.24
N CYS A 206 12.54 43.92 120.08
CA CYS A 206 11.14 43.62 119.76
C CYS A 206 10.95 42.28 119.04
N MET A 207 9.90 41.54 119.42
CA MET A 207 9.45 40.26 118.85
C MET A 207 8.02 40.39 118.33
N CYS A 208 7.82 40.40 117.02
CA CYS A 208 6.56 40.81 116.38
C CYS A 208 5.46 39.75 116.35
N PHE A 209 4.21 40.19 116.39
CA PHE A 209 3.02 39.34 116.25
C PHE A 209 2.82 38.80 114.83
N GLU A 210 2.03 37.74 114.70
CA GLU A 210 1.70 37.14 113.41
C GLU A 210 1.01 38.15 112.49
N GLY A 211 1.33 38.08 111.19
CA GLY A 211 0.96 39.08 110.19
C GLY A 211 1.89 40.29 110.13
N PHE A 212 2.77 40.53 111.11
CA PHE A 212 3.67 41.70 111.16
C PHE A 212 5.17 41.35 111.08
N SER A 213 6.02 42.33 110.77
CA SER A 213 7.49 42.22 110.67
C SER A 213 8.23 43.57 110.77
N GLY A 214 9.57 43.52 110.80
CA GLY A 214 10.47 44.67 110.94
C GLY A 214 10.97 44.89 112.37
N ASP A 215 12.10 45.57 112.56
CA ASP A 215 12.75 45.73 113.88
C ASP A 215 11.88 46.49 114.91
N THR A 216 10.91 47.27 114.45
CA THR A 216 9.89 47.97 115.26
C THR A 216 8.46 47.43 115.05
N CYS A 217 8.33 46.27 114.38
CA CYS A 217 7.08 45.54 114.12
C CYS A 217 6.00 46.28 113.30
N SER A 218 6.42 47.19 112.42
CA SER A 218 5.55 48.13 111.68
C SER A 218 5.08 47.66 110.29
N MET A 219 5.64 46.59 109.72
CA MET A 219 5.31 46.12 108.36
C MET A 219 4.30 44.96 108.39
N GLN A 220 3.45 44.83 107.37
CA GLN A 220 2.42 43.77 107.25
C GLN A 220 2.76 42.77 106.12
N LYS A 221 2.58 41.47 106.38
CA LYS A 221 2.90 40.36 105.46
C LYS A 221 1.84 40.15 104.36
N CYS A 222 2.27 39.72 103.17
CA CYS A 222 1.39 39.32 102.07
C CYS A 222 1.30 37.79 101.88
N LEU A 223 0.27 37.34 101.17
CA LEU A 223 0.08 35.93 100.79
C LEU A 223 1.26 35.43 99.95
N ASN A 224 1.90 34.34 100.39
CA ASN A 224 3.06 33.72 99.74
C ASN A 224 4.22 34.69 99.41
N ASP A 225 4.30 35.82 100.11
CA ASP A 225 5.20 36.96 99.83
C ASP A 225 5.26 37.36 98.34
N CYS A 226 4.12 37.26 97.66
CA CYS A 226 3.98 37.54 96.22
C CYS A 226 4.93 36.73 95.31
N LYS A 227 5.41 35.57 95.78
CA LYS A 227 6.32 34.64 95.09
C LYS A 227 7.61 35.29 94.55
N ASP A 228 8.10 36.35 95.20
CA ASP A 228 9.23 37.16 94.71
C ASP A 228 8.99 37.73 93.28
N HIS A 229 7.74 37.84 92.86
CA HIS A 229 7.28 38.22 91.51
C HIS A 229 6.25 39.36 91.54
N GLY A 230 6.24 40.12 92.64
CA GLY A 230 5.41 41.30 92.83
C GLY A 230 5.79 42.04 94.10
N ARG A 231 5.11 43.15 94.39
CA ARG A 231 5.29 43.94 95.60
C ARG A 231 4.09 43.79 96.53
N CYS A 232 4.38 43.52 97.80
CA CYS A 232 3.37 43.55 98.85
C CYS A 232 2.96 45.01 99.14
N ILE A 233 1.68 45.34 98.95
CA ILE A 233 1.10 46.65 99.29
C ILE A 233 -0.20 46.41 100.05
N ASN A 234 -0.23 46.78 101.34
CA ASN A 234 -1.40 46.65 102.22
C ASN A 234 -2.02 45.24 102.25
N GLY A 235 -1.20 44.19 102.23
CA GLY A 235 -1.65 42.79 102.23
C GLY A 235 -2.05 42.23 100.86
N GLN A 236 -2.09 43.06 99.80
CA GLN A 236 -2.34 42.63 98.42
C GLN A 236 -1.05 42.64 97.59
N CYS A 237 -0.88 41.63 96.74
CA CYS A 237 0.23 41.56 95.79
C CYS A 237 -0.06 42.37 94.52
N VAL A 238 0.88 43.25 94.15
CA VAL A 238 0.91 43.95 92.87
C VAL A 238 2.04 43.34 92.03
N CYS A 239 1.68 42.55 91.02
CA CYS A 239 2.63 41.72 90.28
C CYS A 239 3.56 42.48 89.33
N ASP A 240 4.76 41.93 89.11
CA ASP A 240 5.71 42.37 88.09
C ASP A 240 5.12 42.23 86.68
N GLU A 241 5.55 43.07 85.72
CA GLU A 241 5.13 42.94 84.31
C GLU A 241 5.45 41.53 83.77
N GLY A 242 4.40 40.80 83.37
CA GLY A 242 4.47 39.40 82.89
C GLY A 242 3.77 38.40 83.82
N PHE A 243 3.63 38.74 85.11
CA PHE A 243 3.01 37.92 86.15
C PHE A 243 1.59 38.39 86.50
N PHE A 244 0.73 37.45 86.90
CA PHE A 244 -0.62 37.71 87.37
C PHE A 244 -1.08 36.64 88.38
N GLY A 245 -2.31 36.78 88.88
CA GLY A 245 -2.86 35.99 89.98
C GLY A 245 -2.98 36.81 91.26
N ASN A 246 -3.46 36.20 92.34
CA ASN A 246 -3.57 36.83 93.66
C ASN A 246 -2.24 36.82 94.45
N ASP A 247 -1.32 35.90 94.13
CA ASP A 247 0.03 35.80 94.70
C ASP A 247 1.15 35.87 93.64
N CYS A 248 0.82 36.30 92.42
CA CYS A 248 1.75 36.47 91.28
C CYS A 248 2.40 35.17 90.75
N SER A 249 1.83 34.00 91.06
CA SER A 249 2.33 32.68 90.63
C SER A 249 2.09 32.31 89.16
N THR A 250 1.27 33.06 88.40
CA THR A 250 0.89 32.70 87.02
C THR A 250 1.46 33.67 85.98
N VAL A 251 1.80 33.16 84.79
CA VAL A 251 2.51 33.90 83.73
C VAL A 251 1.74 33.90 82.41
N LEU A 252 1.82 34.99 81.65
CA LEU A 252 1.03 35.15 80.42
C LEU A 252 1.45 34.14 79.34
N GLY A 253 0.48 33.34 78.87
CA GLY A 253 0.68 32.44 77.75
C GLY A 253 0.57 33.12 76.38
N PRO A 254 1.18 32.53 75.34
CA PRO A 254 0.99 32.94 73.94
C PRO A 254 -0.45 32.75 73.51
N LYS A 255 -0.87 33.44 72.45
CA LYS A 255 -2.25 33.44 71.96
C LYS A 255 -2.30 33.52 70.43
N ARG A 256 -3.45 33.13 69.87
CA ARG A 256 -3.73 33.11 68.43
C ARG A 256 -2.73 32.27 67.65
N LEU A 257 -2.30 31.14 68.22
CA LEU A 257 -1.54 30.13 67.49
C LEU A 257 -2.32 29.76 66.23
N ARG A 258 -1.67 29.82 65.06
CA ARG A 258 -2.28 29.58 63.75
C ARG A 258 -1.29 28.96 62.77
N VAL A 259 -1.81 28.21 61.80
CA VAL A 259 -1.02 27.80 60.63
C VAL A 259 -1.01 28.95 59.62
N ILE A 260 0.16 29.22 59.03
CA ILE A 260 0.37 30.18 57.95
C ILE A 260 0.51 29.45 56.61
N THR A 261 1.32 28.39 56.59
CA THR A 261 1.58 27.59 55.39
C THR A 261 1.57 26.10 55.75
N VAL A 262 0.83 25.32 54.96
CA VAL A 262 0.86 23.85 54.98
C VAL A 262 1.71 23.36 53.81
N THR A 263 2.47 22.28 54.02
CA THR A 263 2.85 21.36 52.95
C THR A 263 2.58 19.93 53.39
N ASP A 264 2.95 18.97 52.55
CA ASP A 264 2.91 17.54 52.85
C ASP A 264 3.92 17.10 53.91
N VAL A 265 5.02 17.84 54.08
CA VAL A 265 6.10 17.51 55.03
C VAL A 265 6.43 18.62 56.03
N SER A 266 5.67 19.72 56.04
CA SER A 266 5.91 20.85 56.94
C SER A 266 4.67 21.66 57.30
N LEU A 267 4.74 22.33 58.45
CA LEU A 267 3.74 23.28 58.94
C LEU A 267 4.47 24.54 59.43
N LEU A 268 4.21 25.69 58.80
CA LEU A 268 4.61 26.99 59.33
C LEU A 268 3.52 27.49 60.28
N VAL A 269 3.85 27.64 61.56
CA VAL A 269 2.93 28.15 62.58
C VAL A 269 3.41 29.48 63.15
N GLU A 270 2.47 30.31 63.62
CA GLU A 270 2.72 31.65 64.18
C GLU A 270 1.82 31.89 65.40
N TRP A 271 2.30 32.64 66.39
CA TRP A 271 1.57 33.06 67.60
C TRP A 271 1.87 34.53 67.96
N GLU A 272 1.11 35.09 68.90
CA GLU A 272 1.37 36.43 69.45
C GLU A 272 2.52 36.43 70.45
N HIS A 273 3.46 37.36 70.28
CA HIS A 273 4.64 37.52 71.13
C HIS A 273 4.26 37.88 72.57
N VAL A 274 4.63 37.02 73.52
CA VAL A 274 4.48 37.24 74.96
C VAL A 274 5.55 38.19 75.48
N LYS A 275 5.12 39.32 76.05
CA LYS A 275 6.04 40.22 76.77
C LYS A 275 6.73 39.49 77.92
N LYS A 276 8.04 39.70 78.06
CA LYS A 276 8.89 39.16 79.14
C LYS A 276 9.08 37.63 79.11
N ALA A 277 8.65 36.94 78.05
CA ALA A 277 9.11 35.58 77.78
C ALA A 277 10.65 35.53 77.77
N GLU A 278 11.23 34.50 78.36
CA GLU A 278 12.65 34.14 78.24
C GLU A 278 12.84 33.29 76.98
N TYR A 279 11.93 32.36 76.76
CA TYR A 279 11.82 31.47 75.61
C TYR A 279 10.39 30.94 75.48
N TYR A 280 10.10 30.32 74.34
CA TYR A 280 8.91 29.51 74.12
C TYR A 280 9.29 28.02 74.06
N LEU A 281 8.39 27.17 74.52
CA LEU A 281 8.43 25.73 74.24
C LEU A 281 7.28 25.42 73.28
N LEU A 282 7.64 25.01 72.07
CA LEU A 282 6.72 24.56 71.05
C LEU A 282 6.74 23.03 71.02
N SER A 283 5.60 22.39 71.25
CA SER A 283 5.47 20.93 71.19
C SER A 283 4.58 20.51 70.02
N TYR A 284 4.87 19.35 69.42
CA TYR A 284 3.98 18.76 68.42
C TYR A 284 4.02 17.23 68.42
N TYR A 285 2.90 16.61 68.07
CA TYR A 285 2.72 15.16 67.97
C TYR A 285 1.58 14.80 67.00
N PRO A 286 1.60 13.60 66.38
CA PRO A 286 0.46 13.11 65.59
C PRO A 286 -0.78 12.94 66.48
N TYR A 287 -1.94 13.36 65.97
CA TYR A 287 -3.23 13.18 66.65
C TYR A 287 -3.47 11.71 67.00
N GLY A 288 -3.77 11.43 68.28
CA GLY A 288 -3.91 10.07 68.80
C GLY A 288 -2.59 9.36 69.16
N ASN A 289 -1.43 10.03 69.08
CA ASN A 289 -0.13 9.51 69.52
C ASN A 289 0.62 10.50 70.41
N GLU A 290 0.07 10.76 71.59
CA GLU A 290 0.65 11.61 72.64
C GLU A 290 2.01 11.10 73.15
N GLY A 291 2.36 9.84 72.91
CA GLY A 291 3.69 9.29 73.24
C GLY A 291 4.82 9.75 72.32
N ALA A 292 4.52 10.46 71.22
CA ALA A 292 5.49 10.86 70.19
C ALA A 292 5.89 12.35 70.24
N ILE A 293 5.58 13.05 71.33
CA ILE A 293 5.85 14.50 71.50
C ILE A 293 7.30 14.85 71.17
N GLN A 294 7.45 15.82 70.27
CA GLN A 294 8.69 16.56 70.05
C GLN A 294 8.53 17.93 70.74
N GLU A 295 9.42 18.31 71.66
CA GLU A 295 9.47 19.65 72.28
C GLU A 295 10.65 20.43 71.69
N ILE A 296 10.43 21.68 71.27
CA ILE A 296 11.42 22.57 70.66
C ILE A 296 11.51 23.86 71.47
N HIS A 297 12.73 24.20 71.89
CA HIS A 297 13.05 25.41 72.64
C HIS A 297 13.39 26.56 71.68
N LEU A 298 12.57 27.62 71.68
CA LEU A 298 12.67 28.76 70.77
C LEU A 298 12.97 30.05 71.56
N PRO A 299 13.92 30.90 71.14
CA PRO A 299 14.20 32.14 71.85
C PRO A 299 13.01 33.10 71.77
N ASN A 300 12.88 33.98 72.78
CA ASN A 300 11.76 34.91 72.89
C ASN A 300 11.58 35.88 71.70
N THR A 301 12.60 36.05 70.86
CA THR A 301 12.54 36.83 69.61
C THR A 301 11.67 36.17 68.53
N GLU A 302 11.45 34.86 68.59
CA GLU A 302 10.62 34.15 67.62
C GLU A 302 9.13 34.22 67.97
N ASN A 303 8.30 34.52 66.98
CA ASN A 303 6.84 34.39 67.07
C ASN A 303 6.26 33.40 66.03
N SER A 304 7.14 32.71 65.30
CA SER A 304 6.76 31.71 64.30
C SER A 304 7.77 30.56 64.25
N TYR A 305 7.36 29.41 63.72
CA TYR A 305 8.27 28.27 63.52
C TYR A 305 7.84 27.39 62.35
N LEU A 306 8.80 26.93 61.55
CA LEU A 306 8.60 25.96 60.49
C LEU A 306 8.91 24.54 61.01
N ILE A 307 7.86 23.81 61.37
CA ILE A 307 7.96 22.39 61.71
C ILE A 307 8.21 21.61 60.41
N THR A 308 9.25 20.75 60.36
CA THR A 308 9.65 20.01 59.14
C THR A 308 9.79 18.51 59.40
N ARG A 309 9.82 17.72 58.31
CA ARG A 309 9.87 16.24 58.33
C ARG A 309 8.65 15.61 58.99
N LEU A 310 7.51 16.25 58.80
CA LEU A 310 6.19 15.70 59.11
C LEU A 310 5.80 14.64 58.07
N LYS A 311 4.83 13.78 58.40
CA LYS A 311 4.25 12.82 57.47
C LYS A 311 3.10 13.46 56.68
N PRO A 312 2.94 13.20 55.38
CA PRO A 312 1.81 13.69 54.59
C PRO A 312 0.46 13.13 55.07
N GLY A 313 -0.62 13.89 54.87
CA GLY A 313 -2.00 13.53 55.27
C GLY A 313 -2.24 13.35 56.78
N VAL A 314 -1.25 13.56 57.63
CA VAL A 314 -1.35 13.32 59.08
C VAL A 314 -1.79 14.59 59.79
N THR A 315 -2.79 14.48 60.66
CA THR A 315 -3.17 15.57 61.57
C THR A 315 -2.22 15.59 62.75
N TYR A 316 -1.60 16.74 63.00
CA TYR A 316 -0.75 17.01 64.14
C TYR A 316 -1.48 17.92 65.13
N ILE A 317 -1.31 17.66 66.43
CA ILE A 317 -1.56 18.65 67.46
C ILE A 317 -0.26 19.44 67.63
N VAL A 318 -0.34 20.77 67.53
CA VAL A 318 0.76 21.69 67.78
C VAL A 318 0.36 22.58 68.95
N GLN A 319 1.26 22.74 69.93
CA GLN A 319 1.03 23.57 71.11
C GLN A 319 2.23 24.50 71.31
N VAL A 320 2.02 25.68 71.89
CA VAL A 320 3.11 26.57 72.30
C VAL A 320 2.79 27.20 73.66
N LEU A 321 3.80 27.27 74.52
CA LEU A 321 3.78 27.97 75.80
C LEU A 321 5.00 28.87 75.95
N ALA A 322 4.90 29.89 76.80
CA ALA A 322 6.00 30.78 77.16
C ALA A 322 6.58 30.39 78.53
N VAL A 323 7.85 30.72 78.76
CA VAL A 323 8.50 30.59 80.08
C VAL A 323 8.99 31.95 80.55
N ILE A 324 8.71 32.28 81.82
CA ILE A 324 9.13 33.54 82.48
C ILE A 324 9.64 33.20 83.88
N LYS A 325 10.88 33.60 84.24
CA LYS A 325 11.59 33.23 85.48
C LYS A 325 11.51 31.71 85.76
N GLY A 326 11.58 30.87 84.72
CA GLY A 326 11.42 29.41 84.80
C GLY A 326 10.00 28.86 85.03
N ILE A 327 8.98 29.71 85.18
CA ILE A 327 7.57 29.28 85.28
C ILE A 327 7.00 29.12 83.86
N ARG A 328 6.40 27.95 83.56
CA ARG A 328 5.70 27.67 82.29
C ARG A 328 4.29 28.30 82.31
N SER A 329 3.87 28.89 81.20
CA SER A 329 2.50 29.37 81.00
C SER A 329 1.53 28.23 80.66
N GLU A 330 0.23 28.54 80.69
CA GLU A 330 -0.77 27.81 79.88
C GLU A 330 -0.37 27.82 78.40
N SER A 331 -0.72 26.76 77.67
CA SER A 331 -0.43 26.62 76.23
C SER A 331 -1.62 27.01 75.35
N ASP A 332 -1.31 27.65 74.21
CA ASP A 332 -2.25 27.73 73.08
C ASP A 332 -2.00 26.52 72.15
N HIS A 333 -3.05 25.99 71.52
CA HIS A 333 -2.95 24.77 70.70
C HIS A 333 -3.86 24.76 69.48
N ILE A 334 -3.40 24.08 68.43
CA ILE A 334 -4.13 23.89 67.17
C ILE A 334 -4.00 22.45 66.67
N ASN A 335 -5.02 22.01 65.93
CA ASN A 335 -4.95 20.81 65.10
C ASN A 335 -4.67 21.23 63.66
N ALA A 336 -3.64 20.66 63.05
CA ALA A 336 -3.19 21.01 61.71
C ALA A 336 -2.84 19.75 60.91
N THR A 337 -3.51 19.54 59.79
CA THR A 337 -3.25 18.41 58.88
C THR A 337 -2.27 18.84 57.79
N THR A 338 -1.25 18.02 57.54
CA THR A 338 -0.37 18.18 56.37
C THR A 338 -1.11 17.87 55.07
N ASP A 339 -0.65 18.44 53.96
CA ASP A 339 -1.18 18.07 52.63
C ASP A 339 -0.93 16.58 52.35
N LEU A 340 -1.68 16.02 51.40
CA LEU A 340 -1.24 14.79 50.73
C LEU A 340 -0.10 15.13 49.76
N SER A 341 0.95 14.31 49.73
CA SER A 341 2.01 14.47 48.73
C SER A 341 1.45 14.41 47.31
N SER A 342 2.11 15.13 46.40
CA SER A 342 1.84 15.04 44.97
C SER A 342 2.00 13.60 44.49
N VAL A 343 1.13 13.19 43.57
CA VAL A 343 1.19 11.86 42.96
C VAL A 343 2.44 11.78 42.09
N GLU A 344 3.46 11.04 42.50
CA GLU A 344 4.71 11.00 41.76
C GLU A 344 4.62 10.17 40.48
N ASP A 345 5.47 10.51 39.51
CA ASP A 345 5.79 9.66 38.36
C ASP A 345 4.55 9.23 37.54
N VAL A 346 3.66 10.19 37.25
CA VAL A 346 2.53 10.02 36.33
C VAL A 346 3.07 9.82 34.90
N ARG A 347 2.74 8.70 34.27
CA ARG A 347 3.19 8.35 32.91
C ARG A 347 2.02 7.93 32.03
N VAL A 348 2.23 7.97 30.72
CA VAL A 348 1.40 7.27 29.74
C VAL A 348 2.09 5.94 29.41
N LEU A 349 1.38 4.82 29.61
CA LEU A 349 1.87 3.47 29.30
C LEU A 349 1.51 3.03 27.88
N GLY A 350 0.35 3.47 27.38
CA GLY A 350 -0.18 3.04 26.10
C GLY A 350 -1.24 4.01 25.57
N GLN A 351 -1.41 4.01 24.24
CA GLN A 351 -2.31 4.90 23.51
C GLN A 351 -3.08 4.06 22.48
N THR A 352 -4.31 4.46 22.17
CA THR A 352 -5.10 3.99 21.02
C THR A 352 -5.75 5.20 20.34
N GLU A 353 -6.52 4.98 19.28
CA GLU A 353 -7.26 6.08 18.63
C GLU A 353 -8.39 6.68 19.50
N ASP A 354 -8.78 5.99 20.57
CA ASP A 354 -9.95 6.34 21.41
C ASP A 354 -9.68 6.26 22.92
N SER A 355 -8.46 5.89 23.33
CA SER A 355 -8.08 5.73 24.72
C SER A 355 -6.63 6.10 25.02
N ILE A 356 -6.35 6.46 26.26
CA ILE A 356 -4.99 6.62 26.80
C ILE A 356 -4.91 5.87 28.13
N GLN A 357 -3.98 4.93 28.22
CA GLN A 357 -3.63 4.24 29.46
C GLN A 357 -2.54 5.02 30.18
N VAL A 358 -2.85 5.50 31.38
CA VAL A 358 -1.93 6.19 32.28
C VAL A 358 -1.68 5.35 33.53
N ASP A 359 -0.52 5.54 34.13
CA ASP A 359 -0.24 5.03 35.47
C ASP A 359 0.51 6.05 36.32
N TRP A 360 0.59 5.80 37.63
CA TRP A 360 1.28 6.65 38.58
C TRP A 360 1.70 5.88 39.83
N GLN A 361 2.68 6.41 40.55
CA GLN A 361 3.12 5.83 41.82
C GLN A 361 2.07 6.03 42.91
N ASN A 362 1.73 4.95 43.64
CA ASN A 362 0.87 5.07 44.81
C ASN A 362 1.67 5.67 45.97
N PRO A 363 1.16 6.71 46.66
CA PRO A 363 1.83 7.27 47.84
C PRO A 363 1.76 6.29 49.02
N GLU A 364 2.73 6.38 49.93
CA GLU A 364 2.78 5.57 51.15
C GLU A 364 1.59 5.82 52.10
N THR A 365 0.96 7.00 52.00
CA THR A 365 -0.20 7.37 52.81
C THR A 365 -1.48 6.72 52.31
N GLU A 366 -2.46 6.60 53.20
CA GLU A 366 -3.81 6.26 52.75
C GLU A 366 -4.47 7.41 51.99
N VAL A 367 -5.23 7.03 50.97
CA VAL A 367 -5.87 7.90 49.99
C VAL A 367 -7.17 7.20 49.59
N ASP A 368 -8.29 7.89 49.70
CA ASP A 368 -9.61 7.31 49.43
C ASP A 368 -9.79 7.02 47.93
N TYR A 369 -9.36 7.97 47.09
CA TYR A 369 -9.30 7.84 45.64
C TYR A 369 -8.37 8.90 45.02
N PHE A 370 -7.98 8.67 43.78
CA PHE A 370 -7.34 9.66 42.92
C PHE A 370 -8.41 10.34 42.07
N LYS A 371 -8.48 11.67 42.13
CA LYS A 371 -9.23 12.51 41.21
C LYS A 371 -8.39 12.69 39.95
N LEU A 372 -8.77 12.00 38.88
CA LEU A 372 -8.21 12.16 37.55
C LEU A 372 -9.00 13.22 36.79
N SER A 373 -8.31 14.02 35.98
CA SER A 373 -8.94 14.90 34.99
C SER A 373 -8.24 14.79 33.65
N HIS A 374 -8.97 15.01 32.56
CA HIS A 374 -8.41 15.09 31.23
C HIS A 374 -9.10 16.17 30.39
N ALA A 375 -8.33 16.90 29.59
CA ALA A 375 -8.82 17.91 28.66
C ALA A 375 -7.96 17.93 27.39
N SER A 376 -8.61 18.04 26.23
CA SER A 376 -7.92 18.42 24.99
C SER A 376 -7.70 19.94 24.95
N PRO A 377 -6.76 20.47 24.14
CA PRO A 377 -6.66 21.90 23.88
C PRO A 377 -8.02 22.53 23.53
N GLY A 378 -8.46 23.50 24.33
CA GLY A 378 -9.77 24.16 24.18
C GLY A 378 -11.01 23.33 24.55
N GLY A 379 -10.85 22.08 25.01
CA GLY A 379 -11.94 21.20 25.43
C GLY A 379 -12.42 21.47 26.87
N GLN A 380 -13.60 20.94 27.21
CA GLN A 380 -14.04 20.91 28.61
C GLN A 380 -13.28 19.83 29.39
N GLN A 381 -12.83 20.18 30.59
CA GLN A 381 -12.19 19.26 31.53
C GLN A 381 -13.18 18.21 32.03
N LYS A 382 -12.95 16.94 31.67
CA LYS A 382 -13.67 15.79 32.23
C LYS A 382 -13.01 15.36 33.55
N LEU A 383 -13.79 14.76 34.44
CA LEU A 383 -13.38 14.35 35.78
C LEU A 383 -13.78 12.89 36.06
N GLU A 384 -12.87 12.12 36.64
CA GLU A 384 -13.04 10.72 36.99
C GLU A 384 -12.45 10.45 38.40
N ASN A 385 -13.09 9.57 39.17
CA ASN A 385 -12.59 9.13 40.47
C ASN A 385 -12.06 7.70 40.33
N VAL A 386 -10.76 7.51 40.53
CA VAL A 386 -10.05 6.22 40.37
C VAL A 386 -9.62 5.70 41.74
N ALA A 387 -10.04 4.50 42.11
CA ALA A 387 -9.66 3.91 43.41
C ALA A 387 -8.14 3.58 43.48
N LYS A 388 -7.56 3.62 44.68
CA LYS A 388 -6.17 3.21 44.91
C LYS A 388 -6.00 1.70 44.66
N SER A 389 -5.07 1.34 43.78
CA SER A 389 -4.70 -0.07 43.54
C SER A 389 -4.03 -0.69 44.78
N GLN A 390 -4.10 -2.02 44.90
CA GLN A 390 -3.33 -2.78 45.89
C GLN A 390 -1.85 -2.94 45.50
N GLU A 391 -1.51 -2.65 44.25
CA GLU A 391 -0.13 -2.67 43.75
C GLU A 391 0.63 -1.36 44.09
N ALA A 392 1.94 -1.33 43.84
CA ALA A 392 2.77 -0.14 44.06
C ALA A 392 2.42 1.04 43.13
N ARG A 393 1.64 0.80 42.06
CA ARG A 393 1.17 1.80 41.09
C ARG A 393 -0.32 1.60 40.84
N THR A 394 -1.02 2.69 40.52
CA THR A 394 -2.39 2.62 40.00
C THR A 394 -2.35 2.88 38.51
N VAL A 395 -3.01 2.01 37.74
CA VAL A 395 -3.14 2.10 36.28
C VAL A 395 -4.60 2.38 35.94
N HIS A 396 -4.86 3.34 35.05
CA HIS A 396 -6.21 3.68 34.58
C HIS A 396 -6.22 3.86 33.06
N THR A 397 -7.32 3.48 32.41
CA THR A 397 -7.49 3.68 30.96
C THR A 397 -8.64 4.66 30.74
N ILE A 398 -8.29 5.86 30.28
CA ILE A 398 -9.24 6.90 29.89
C ILE A 398 -9.81 6.51 28.52
N ILE A 399 -11.12 6.40 28.38
CA ILE A 399 -11.79 5.91 27.15
C ILE A 399 -12.76 6.95 26.56
N GLY A 400 -13.08 6.81 25.27
CA GLY A 400 -14.01 7.71 24.58
C GLY A 400 -13.38 9.07 24.26
N LEU A 401 -12.12 9.04 23.87
CA LEU A 401 -11.34 10.18 23.38
C LEU A 401 -11.47 10.32 21.86
N ASN A 402 -11.26 11.53 21.34
CA ASN A 402 -11.13 11.78 19.90
C ASN A 402 -9.73 11.35 19.40
N PRO A 403 -9.60 10.71 18.22
CA PRO A 403 -8.31 10.34 17.61
C PRO A 403 -7.40 11.52 17.27
N GLY A 404 -6.10 11.25 17.12
CA GLY A 404 -5.08 12.22 16.69
C GLY A 404 -5.01 13.50 17.52
N THR A 405 -5.48 13.43 18.78
CA THR A 405 -5.73 14.58 19.66
C THR A 405 -4.86 14.48 20.91
N GLU A 406 -4.20 15.58 21.27
CA GLU A 406 -3.46 15.73 22.52
C GLU A 406 -4.42 15.93 23.71
N TYR A 407 -4.09 15.34 24.85
CA TYR A 407 -4.79 15.50 26.12
C TYR A 407 -3.80 15.81 27.24
N GLN A 408 -4.06 16.90 27.95
CA GLN A 408 -3.46 17.18 29.25
C GLN A 408 -4.22 16.38 30.31
N ILE A 409 -3.50 15.49 31.00
CA ILE A 409 -4.04 14.59 32.02
C ILE A 409 -3.48 15.01 33.37
N THR A 410 -4.33 15.10 34.39
CA THR A 410 -3.93 15.50 35.75
C THR A 410 -4.39 14.47 36.77
N VAL A 411 -3.55 14.13 37.74
CA VAL A 411 -3.89 13.19 38.82
C VAL A 411 -3.67 13.86 40.17
N GLN A 412 -4.67 13.77 41.05
CA GLN A 412 -4.68 14.39 42.38
C GLN A 412 -5.16 13.39 43.43
N ALA A 413 -4.36 13.12 44.47
CA ALA A 413 -4.77 12.27 45.59
C ALA A 413 -5.79 12.98 46.49
N ILE A 414 -6.85 12.28 46.93
CA ILE A 414 -7.92 12.79 47.82
C ILE A 414 -8.05 11.91 49.06
N GLN A 415 -8.18 12.53 50.23
CA GLN A 415 -8.48 11.85 51.50
C GLN A 415 -9.39 12.75 52.35
N GLY A 416 -10.63 12.33 52.57
CA GLY A 416 -11.67 13.14 53.21
C GLY A 416 -11.91 14.46 52.46
N SER A 417 -11.67 15.58 53.14
CA SER A 417 -11.70 16.93 52.58
C SER A 417 -10.40 17.37 51.90
N ASN A 418 -9.30 16.63 52.11
CA ASN A 418 -7.95 17.08 51.78
C ASN A 418 -7.56 16.55 50.39
N ALA A 419 -6.89 17.41 49.62
CA ALA A 419 -6.48 17.11 48.25
C ALA A 419 -5.02 17.50 48.04
N GLY A 420 -4.20 16.57 47.55
CA GLY A 420 -2.79 16.81 47.27
C GLY A 420 -2.57 17.78 46.10
N LYS A 421 -1.31 18.08 45.80
CA LYS A 421 -0.97 18.89 44.61
C LYS A 421 -1.20 18.04 43.33
N PRO A 422 -1.83 18.61 42.28
CA PRO A 422 -2.13 17.85 41.06
C PRO A 422 -0.86 17.68 40.21
N SER A 423 -0.49 16.42 39.95
CA SER A 423 0.57 16.06 39.01
C SER A 423 0.02 15.96 37.59
N GLN A 424 0.86 16.17 36.57
CA GLN A 424 0.43 16.26 35.17
C GLN A 424 1.26 15.39 34.24
N ALA A 425 0.60 14.85 33.21
CA ALA A 425 1.22 14.20 32.06
C ALA A 425 0.45 14.58 30.78
N THR A 426 1.12 14.51 29.63
CA THR A 426 0.49 14.71 28.32
C THR A 426 0.48 13.39 27.56
N GLY A 427 -0.66 13.03 26.98
CA GLY A 427 -0.80 11.89 26.08
C GLY A 427 -1.47 12.31 24.77
N VAL A 428 -1.14 11.64 23.68
CA VAL A 428 -1.76 11.87 22.37
C VAL A 428 -2.45 10.57 21.97
N THR A 429 -3.68 10.64 21.46
CA THR A 429 -4.36 9.48 20.88
C THR A 429 -3.79 9.15 19.50
N ASP A 430 -3.76 7.88 19.13
CA ASP A 430 -3.37 7.47 17.77
C ASP A 430 -4.27 8.14 16.72
N ILE A 431 -3.73 8.32 15.51
CA ILE A 431 -4.53 8.67 14.34
C ILE A 431 -5.37 7.44 13.94
N ASP A 432 -6.69 7.62 13.79
CA ASP A 432 -7.58 6.51 13.44
C ASP A 432 -7.32 5.96 12.02
N ILE A 433 -7.55 4.67 11.84
CA ILE A 433 -7.19 3.95 10.61
C ILE A 433 -8.09 4.41 9.44
N PRO A 434 -7.55 4.60 8.22
CA PRO A 434 -8.37 4.83 7.02
C PRO A 434 -9.32 3.65 6.78
N ASN A 435 -10.61 3.90 7.02
CA ASN A 435 -11.66 2.88 7.07
C ASN A 435 -12.39 2.70 5.73
N LYS A 436 -13.07 1.56 5.59
CA LYS A 436 -13.80 1.13 4.38
C LYS A 436 -12.98 1.24 3.08
N LEU A 437 -11.70 0.87 3.15
CA LEU A 437 -10.80 0.83 1.99
C LEU A 437 -11.27 -0.22 0.97
N ILE A 438 -11.69 0.23 -0.21
CA ILE A 438 -12.22 -0.61 -1.30
C ILE A 438 -11.50 -0.35 -2.63
N THR A 439 -11.38 -1.39 -3.44
CA THR A 439 -10.86 -1.34 -4.82
C THR A 439 -12.01 -1.28 -5.82
N ARG A 440 -11.90 -0.39 -6.81
CA ARG A 440 -12.84 -0.17 -7.92
C ARG A 440 -12.08 0.13 -9.20
N ASP A 441 -12.79 0.11 -10.33
CA ASP A 441 -12.27 0.50 -11.65
C ASP A 441 -10.91 -0.14 -11.99
N VAL A 442 -10.79 -1.41 -11.62
CA VAL A 442 -9.64 -2.27 -11.88
C VAL A 442 -9.61 -2.58 -13.36
N THR A 443 -8.45 -2.39 -14.00
CA THR A 443 -8.21 -2.70 -15.41
C THR A 443 -6.96 -3.56 -15.56
N GLU A 444 -6.53 -3.76 -16.80
CA GLU A 444 -5.26 -4.39 -17.17
C GLU A 444 -4.03 -3.64 -16.59
N THR A 445 -4.12 -2.33 -16.33
CA THR A 445 -2.95 -1.52 -15.85
C THR A 445 -3.27 -0.45 -14.79
N THR A 446 -4.51 -0.39 -14.29
CA THR A 446 -4.94 0.58 -13.26
C THR A 446 -5.75 -0.06 -12.14
N VAL A 447 -5.69 0.53 -10.95
CA VAL A 447 -6.58 0.23 -9.81
C VAL A 447 -6.95 1.54 -9.13
N THR A 448 -8.24 1.83 -8.99
CA THR A 448 -8.71 2.92 -8.13
C THR A 448 -9.01 2.39 -6.74
N VAL A 449 -8.42 2.99 -5.71
CA VAL A 449 -8.81 2.77 -4.31
C VAL A 449 -9.63 3.94 -3.80
N MET A 450 -10.58 3.64 -2.92
CA MET A 450 -11.41 4.62 -2.21
C MET A 450 -11.45 4.28 -0.73
N TRP A 451 -11.50 5.31 0.13
CA TRP A 451 -11.56 5.17 1.59
C TRP A 451 -12.40 6.29 2.21
N GLU A 452 -12.84 6.12 3.45
CA GLU A 452 -13.51 7.18 4.21
C GLU A 452 -12.48 8.08 4.92
N LYS A 453 -12.81 9.37 5.02
CA LYS A 453 -11.97 10.33 5.75
C LYS A 453 -11.89 9.95 7.23
N VAL A 454 -10.69 10.07 7.81
CA VAL A 454 -10.43 9.75 9.23
C VAL A 454 -10.98 10.86 10.14
N ARG A 455 -11.22 10.53 11.41
CA ARG A 455 -11.78 11.45 12.40
C ARG A 455 -10.73 12.41 12.96
N ALA A 456 -9.48 11.96 13.05
CA ALA A 456 -8.33 12.81 13.35
C ALA A 456 -8.17 13.93 12.30
N GLU A 457 -7.83 15.13 12.76
CA GLU A 457 -7.30 16.17 11.88
C GLU A 457 -5.87 15.79 11.47
N ILE A 458 -5.62 15.65 10.17
CA ILE A 458 -4.38 15.10 9.58
C ILE A 458 -3.83 16.03 8.49
N ASP A 459 -2.54 15.87 8.16
CA ASP A 459 -1.91 16.59 7.04
C ASP A 459 -2.22 15.89 5.70
N GLY A 460 -2.29 14.55 5.71
CA GLY A 460 -2.57 13.74 4.53
C GLY A 460 -2.56 12.24 4.77
N TYR A 461 -2.56 11.50 3.67
CA TYR A 461 -2.41 10.05 3.61
C TYR A 461 -1.15 9.68 2.83
N ILE A 462 -0.52 8.58 3.23
CA ILE A 462 0.53 7.91 2.46
C ILE A 462 -0.04 6.59 1.95
N LEU A 463 0.17 6.32 0.66
CA LEU A 463 -0.22 5.08 -0.02
C LEU A 463 1.01 4.34 -0.57
N THR A 464 0.98 3.01 -0.54
CA THR A 464 1.88 2.15 -1.30
C THR A 464 1.14 0.95 -1.88
N TYR A 465 1.76 0.25 -2.84
CA TYR A 465 1.38 -1.12 -3.20
C TYR A 465 2.58 -2.07 -3.15
N SER A 466 2.30 -3.35 -2.97
CA SER A 466 3.27 -4.44 -3.16
C SER A 466 2.68 -5.57 -4.00
N SER A 467 3.54 -6.28 -4.73
CA SER A 467 3.24 -7.52 -5.43
C SER A 467 4.43 -8.48 -5.31
N ALA A 468 4.32 -9.67 -5.89
CA ALA A 468 5.42 -10.64 -5.93
C ALA A 468 6.70 -10.13 -6.63
N GLU A 469 6.62 -9.04 -7.39
CA GLU A 469 7.77 -8.45 -8.12
C GLU A 469 8.46 -7.30 -7.37
N GLY A 470 7.85 -6.73 -6.33
CA GLY A 470 8.37 -5.55 -5.64
C GLY A 470 7.28 -4.68 -5.00
N SER A 471 7.67 -3.47 -4.59
CA SER A 471 6.77 -2.48 -3.97
C SER A 471 6.95 -1.10 -4.59
N SER A 472 5.91 -0.27 -4.52
CA SER A 472 5.97 1.14 -4.92
C SER A 472 6.81 1.97 -3.94
N GLN A 473 7.19 3.17 -4.37
CA GLN A 473 7.55 4.24 -3.44
C GLN A 473 6.30 4.75 -2.71
N GLU A 474 6.52 5.49 -1.62
CA GLU A 474 5.45 6.14 -0.85
C GLU A 474 4.84 7.31 -1.63
N ILE A 475 3.51 7.32 -1.73
CA ILE A 475 2.73 8.32 -2.47
C ILE A 475 1.92 9.12 -1.46
N GLN A 476 2.23 10.41 -1.32
CA GLN A 476 1.49 11.33 -0.44
C GLN A 476 0.31 11.97 -1.18
N VAL A 477 -0.85 12.01 -0.52
CA VAL A 477 -2.05 12.74 -0.95
C VAL A 477 -2.61 13.57 0.21
N GLY A 478 -3.26 14.69 -0.08
CA GLY A 478 -3.74 15.63 0.95
C GLY A 478 -4.91 15.08 1.79
N ALA A 479 -5.13 15.71 2.96
CA ALA A 479 -6.12 15.31 3.97
C ALA A 479 -7.59 15.17 3.49
N ASP A 480 -7.96 15.81 2.38
CA ASP A 480 -9.30 15.73 1.79
C ASP A 480 -9.43 14.68 0.66
N ALA A 481 -8.36 13.95 0.35
CA ALA A 481 -8.43 12.85 -0.60
C ALA A 481 -9.20 11.66 0.00
N THR A 482 -10.20 11.17 -0.73
CA THR A 482 -10.99 9.96 -0.41
C THR A 482 -10.78 8.84 -1.45
N SER A 483 -9.90 9.06 -2.43
CA SER A 483 -9.62 8.11 -3.50
C SER A 483 -8.29 8.42 -4.20
N TYR A 484 -7.63 7.38 -4.72
CA TYR A 484 -6.43 7.49 -5.54
C TYR A 484 -6.44 6.42 -6.63
N GLN A 485 -5.93 6.75 -7.83
CA GLN A 485 -5.80 5.80 -8.93
C GLN A 485 -4.32 5.47 -9.15
N PHE A 486 -3.97 4.20 -8.94
CA PHE A 486 -2.69 3.65 -9.38
C PHE A 486 -2.74 3.39 -10.89
N THR A 487 -1.64 3.69 -11.57
CA THR A 487 -1.48 3.56 -13.02
C THR A 487 -0.16 2.86 -13.33
N SER A 488 -0.01 2.33 -14.55
CA SER A 488 1.20 1.61 -15.00
C SER A 488 1.48 0.34 -14.19
N LEU A 489 0.44 -0.27 -13.62
CA LEU A 489 0.50 -1.62 -13.06
C LEU A 489 0.62 -2.65 -14.20
N LYS A 490 1.09 -3.87 -13.87
CA LYS A 490 1.15 -4.97 -14.84
C LYS A 490 -0.16 -5.74 -14.90
N PRO A 491 -0.57 -6.24 -16.08
CA PRO A 491 -1.74 -7.11 -16.23
C PRO A 491 -1.59 -8.46 -15.51
N GLY A 492 -2.69 -9.00 -14.99
CA GLY A 492 -2.76 -10.34 -14.38
C GLY A 492 -1.97 -10.51 -13.08
N VAL A 493 -1.65 -9.42 -12.37
CA VAL A 493 -0.88 -9.42 -11.12
C VAL A 493 -1.76 -9.01 -9.93
N LEU A 494 -1.63 -9.75 -8.82
CA LEU A 494 -2.22 -9.42 -7.53
C LEU A 494 -1.37 -8.35 -6.81
N TYR A 495 -2.03 -7.25 -6.43
CA TYR A 495 -1.46 -6.15 -5.68
C TYR A 495 -2.13 -6.03 -4.31
N THR A 496 -1.34 -6.04 -3.24
CA THR A 496 -1.76 -5.62 -1.90
C THR A 496 -1.44 -4.14 -1.77
N ILE A 497 -2.47 -3.31 -1.56
CA ILE A 497 -2.38 -1.86 -1.43
C ILE A 497 -2.49 -1.49 0.04
N PHE A 498 -1.62 -0.61 0.51
CA PHE A 498 -1.59 -0.08 1.87
C PHE A 498 -1.89 1.42 1.88
N ILE A 499 -2.56 1.89 2.92
CA ILE A 499 -2.78 3.30 3.22
C ILE A 499 -2.67 3.56 4.72
N TRP A 500 -2.09 4.68 5.09
CA TRP A 500 -2.11 5.21 6.46
C TRP A 500 -2.19 6.74 6.44
N ALA A 501 -2.79 7.32 7.46
CA ALA A 501 -2.86 8.77 7.64
C ALA A 501 -1.64 9.29 8.42
N TYR A 502 -1.30 10.58 8.27
CA TYR A 502 -0.20 11.19 9.00
C TYR A 502 -0.49 12.64 9.46
N LYS A 503 0.17 13.03 10.56
CA LYS A 503 0.21 14.40 11.07
C LYS A 503 1.59 14.68 11.66
N GLY A 504 2.37 15.54 11.02
CA GLY A 504 3.79 15.72 11.31
C GLY A 504 4.54 14.39 11.27
N SER A 505 5.10 13.97 12.42
CA SER A 505 5.78 12.68 12.61
C SER A 505 4.88 11.53 13.05
N HIS A 506 3.60 11.78 13.35
CA HIS A 506 2.66 10.75 13.81
C HIS A 506 1.99 10.07 12.62
N LEU A 507 1.84 8.74 12.69
CA LEU A 507 1.27 7.90 11.64
C LEU A 507 0.12 7.06 12.22
N SER A 508 -0.95 6.83 11.45
CA SER A 508 -1.93 5.79 11.79
C SER A 508 -1.31 4.39 11.58
N ARG A 509 -1.95 3.37 12.15
CA ARG A 509 -1.72 1.98 11.70
C ARG A 509 -2.14 1.85 10.22
N LYS A 510 -1.51 0.93 9.49
CA LYS A 510 -1.78 0.71 8.06
C LYS A 510 -3.08 -0.07 7.86
N SER A 511 -3.95 0.47 7.02
CA SER A 511 -5.08 -0.24 6.40
C SER A 511 -4.60 -0.90 5.10
N SER A 512 -5.20 -2.02 4.69
CA SER A 512 -4.84 -2.69 3.43
C SER A 512 -6.02 -3.33 2.71
N THR A 513 -5.90 -3.41 1.38
CA THR A 513 -6.88 -4.01 0.47
C THR A 513 -6.15 -4.69 -0.68
N GLU A 514 -6.83 -5.55 -1.44
CA GLU A 514 -6.24 -6.29 -2.55
C GLU A 514 -6.98 -6.05 -3.86
N ALA A 515 -6.24 -6.07 -4.96
CA ALA A 515 -6.77 -6.03 -6.32
C ALA A 515 -5.89 -6.88 -7.26
N GLU A 516 -6.51 -7.78 -8.01
CA GLU A 516 -5.86 -8.50 -9.11
C GLU A 516 -6.21 -7.81 -10.43
N THR A 517 -5.22 -7.22 -11.08
CA THR A 517 -5.40 -6.54 -12.39
C THR A 517 -5.93 -7.50 -13.45
N GLU A 518 -6.68 -6.97 -14.41
CA GLU A 518 -7.24 -7.79 -15.50
C GLU A 518 -6.14 -8.41 -16.36
N LEU A 519 -6.45 -9.53 -17.04
CA LEU A 519 -5.54 -10.13 -18.02
C LEU A 519 -5.53 -9.27 -19.29
N ASP A 520 -4.35 -8.98 -19.85
CA ASP A 520 -4.26 -8.14 -21.04
C ASP A 520 -4.83 -8.81 -22.29
N THR A 521 -5.40 -7.96 -23.14
CA THR A 521 -6.14 -8.37 -24.33
C THR A 521 -5.16 -8.58 -25.49
N PRO A 522 -5.12 -9.75 -26.16
CA PRO A 522 -4.15 -10.03 -27.24
C PRO A 522 -4.21 -9.01 -28.38
N ILE A 523 -3.07 -8.38 -28.68
CA ILE A 523 -2.95 -7.29 -29.68
C ILE A 523 -2.33 -7.76 -31.00
N ASN A 524 -2.27 -6.84 -31.97
CA ASN A 524 -1.65 -7.02 -33.29
C ASN A 524 -2.16 -8.24 -34.07
N LEU A 525 -3.47 -8.48 -33.97
CA LEU A 525 -4.18 -9.55 -34.69
C LEU A 525 -4.02 -9.40 -36.20
N LEU A 526 -3.23 -10.30 -36.80
CA LEU A 526 -2.87 -10.25 -38.21
C LEU A 526 -3.15 -11.61 -38.85
N VAL A 527 -4.07 -11.61 -39.83
CA VAL A 527 -4.41 -12.80 -40.61
C VAL A 527 -3.55 -12.88 -41.87
N LYS A 528 -2.99 -14.06 -42.15
CA LYS A 528 -2.10 -14.39 -43.26
C LYS A 528 -2.52 -15.72 -43.89
N GLU A 529 -1.91 -16.06 -45.02
CA GLU A 529 -1.98 -17.40 -45.64
C GLU A 529 -3.43 -17.91 -45.81
N VAL A 530 -4.31 -17.01 -46.25
CA VAL A 530 -5.72 -17.29 -46.50
C VAL A 530 -5.86 -18.09 -47.80
N THR A 531 -6.52 -19.25 -47.73
CA THR A 531 -6.84 -20.11 -48.87
C THR A 531 -8.37 -20.21 -49.08
N GLU A 532 -8.83 -21.15 -49.91
CA GLU A 532 -10.27 -21.45 -50.04
C GLU A 532 -10.84 -22.14 -48.79
N ASP A 533 -9.99 -22.73 -47.95
CA ASP A 533 -10.34 -23.66 -46.87
C ASP A 533 -9.57 -23.46 -45.55
N SER A 534 -8.63 -22.50 -45.48
CA SER A 534 -7.78 -22.24 -44.32
C SER A 534 -7.38 -20.77 -44.18
N ALA A 535 -6.93 -20.39 -42.99
CA ALA A 535 -6.33 -19.07 -42.71
C ALA A 535 -5.44 -19.15 -41.45
N VAL A 536 -4.33 -18.41 -41.42
CA VAL A 536 -3.46 -18.32 -40.24
C VAL A 536 -3.69 -17.00 -39.52
N LEU A 537 -4.06 -17.04 -38.24
CA LEU A 537 -4.01 -15.85 -37.36
C LEU A 537 -2.66 -15.84 -36.64
N SER A 538 -2.05 -14.66 -36.53
CA SER A 538 -0.94 -14.36 -35.60
C SER A 538 -1.30 -13.21 -34.67
N TRP A 539 -0.78 -13.22 -33.44
CA TRP A 539 -1.01 -12.22 -32.39
C TRP A 539 0.21 -12.10 -31.46
N ASP A 540 0.33 -10.98 -30.75
CA ASP A 540 1.38 -10.80 -29.74
C ASP A 540 1.00 -11.51 -28.42
N ARG A 541 1.99 -12.12 -27.76
CA ARG A 541 1.83 -12.81 -26.47
C ARG A 541 1.38 -11.83 -25.38
N ALA A 542 0.44 -12.25 -24.54
CA ALA A 542 0.02 -11.48 -23.36
C ALA A 542 1.21 -11.22 -22.41
N GLN A 543 1.18 -10.07 -21.74
CA GLN A 543 2.12 -9.69 -20.68
C GLN A 543 1.78 -10.36 -19.35
N ALA A 544 0.49 -10.56 -19.09
CA ALA A 544 0.02 -11.42 -18.02
C ALA A 544 0.51 -12.86 -18.25
N GLU A 545 1.01 -13.49 -17.19
CA GLU A 545 1.20 -14.95 -17.17
C GLU A 545 -0.19 -15.61 -17.25
N VAL A 546 -0.43 -16.39 -18.31
CA VAL A 546 -1.74 -16.99 -18.66
C VAL A 546 -1.59 -18.48 -18.97
N ASP A 547 -2.67 -19.26 -18.84
CA ASP A 547 -2.70 -20.67 -19.23
C ASP A 547 -2.62 -20.85 -20.76
N GLY A 548 -3.04 -19.82 -21.51
CA GLY A 548 -3.22 -19.86 -22.95
C GLY A 548 -4.28 -18.89 -23.45
N TYR A 549 -4.79 -19.20 -24.65
CA TYR A 549 -5.78 -18.38 -25.35
C TYR A 549 -6.94 -19.25 -25.85
N ILE A 550 -8.13 -18.65 -25.96
CA ILE A 550 -9.25 -19.24 -26.70
C ILE A 550 -9.49 -18.42 -27.95
N LEU A 551 -9.49 -19.09 -29.10
CA LEU A 551 -9.84 -18.54 -30.40
C LEU A 551 -11.25 -19.03 -30.76
N SER A 552 -12.19 -18.11 -30.95
CA SER A 552 -13.56 -18.42 -31.38
C SER A 552 -13.79 -17.84 -32.76
N TYR A 553 -13.94 -18.69 -33.77
CA TYR A 553 -14.19 -18.26 -35.14
C TYR A 553 -15.62 -18.61 -35.55
N SER A 554 -16.28 -17.67 -36.24
CA SER A 554 -17.67 -17.81 -36.65
C SER A 554 -17.97 -17.15 -37.98
N SER A 555 -18.88 -17.74 -38.75
CA SER A 555 -19.36 -17.22 -40.03
C SER A 555 -20.80 -16.70 -39.89
N ALA A 556 -21.20 -15.78 -40.77
CA ALA A 556 -22.49 -15.08 -40.68
C ALA A 556 -23.75 -15.99 -40.77
N ASP A 557 -23.58 -17.23 -41.22
CA ASP A 557 -24.62 -18.27 -41.28
C ASP A 557 -24.69 -19.17 -40.01
N GLY A 558 -23.98 -18.80 -38.94
CA GLY A 558 -24.18 -19.35 -37.60
C GLY A 558 -23.25 -20.51 -37.21
N SER A 559 -22.32 -20.94 -38.07
CA SER A 559 -21.27 -21.87 -37.62
C SER A 559 -20.31 -21.11 -36.68
N ARG A 560 -20.08 -21.65 -35.47
CA ARG A 560 -19.11 -21.13 -34.50
C ARG A 560 -18.34 -22.31 -33.90
N ASN A 561 -17.02 -22.19 -33.83
CA ASN A 561 -16.15 -23.15 -33.16
C ASN A 561 -15.14 -22.41 -32.28
N ASP A 562 -14.86 -22.98 -31.10
CA ASP A 562 -13.93 -22.43 -30.11
C ASP A 562 -12.76 -23.40 -29.93
N VAL A 563 -11.53 -22.89 -30.04
CA VAL A 563 -10.26 -23.65 -29.96
C VAL A 563 -9.42 -23.09 -28.81
N ARG A 564 -8.86 -23.96 -27.96
CA ARG A 564 -7.89 -23.56 -26.92
C ARG A 564 -6.46 -23.86 -27.39
N VAL A 565 -5.56 -22.89 -27.22
CA VAL A 565 -4.12 -23.02 -27.48
C VAL A 565 -3.32 -22.62 -26.22
N GLY A 566 -2.03 -22.95 -26.16
CA GLY A 566 -1.19 -22.73 -24.96
C GLY A 566 -0.66 -21.30 -24.81
N ALA A 567 -0.08 -21.01 -23.64
CA ALA A 567 0.49 -19.70 -23.28
C ALA A 567 1.54 -19.17 -24.27
N GLU A 568 2.35 -20.07 -24.84
CA GLU A 568 3.42 -19.74 -25.80
C GLU A 568 2.94 -19.67 -27.26
N SER A 569 1.66 -19.92 -27.52
CA SER A 569 1.11 -19.82 -28.87
C SER A 569 0.90 -18.36 -29.28
N THR A 570 1.58 -17.95 -30.36
CA THR A 570 1.43 -16.63 -31.02
C THR A 570 0.83 -16.73 -32.42
N SER A 571 0.47 -17.95 -32.86
CA SER A 571 -0.26 -18.19 -34.11
C SER A 571 -1.11 -19.46 -34.07
N TYR A 572 -2.10 -19.53 -34.95
CA TYR A 572 -2.95 -20.70 -35.16
C TYR A 572 -3.47 -20.75 -36.60
N GLN A 573 -3.46 -21.94 -37.21
CA GLN A 573 -4.04 -22.19 -38.53
C GLN A 573 -5.44 -22.79 -38.39
N PHE A 574 -6.46 -22.02 -38.79
CA PHE A 574 -7.80 -22.54 -39.00
C PHE A 574 -7.83 -23.35 -40.30
N THR A 575 -8.50 -24.51 -40.29
CA THR A 575 -8.65 -25.41 -41.44
C THR A 575 -10.10 -25.92 -41.53
N GLY A 576 -10.52 -26.38 -42.71
CA GLY A 576 -11.92 -26.78 -42.94
C GLY A 576 -12.90 -25.61 -43.01
N LEU A 577 -12.41 -24.41 -43.30
CA LEU A 577 -13.23 -23.24 -43.61
C LEU A 577 -13.95 -23.45 -44.97
N ARG A 578 -15.01 -22.68 -45.22
CA ARG A 578 -15.76 -22.75 -46.49
C ARG A 578 -15.28 -21.68 -47.48
N PRO A 579 -15.16 -21.99 -48.79
CA PRO A 579 -14.71 -21.03 -49.79
C PRO A 579 -15.60 -19.79 -49.94
N GLY A 580 -14.97 -18.62 -50.10
CA GLY A 580 -15.64 -17.34 -50.30
C GLY A 580 -16.59 -16.93 -49.17
N VAL A 581 -16.30 -17.27 -47.91
CA VAL A 581 -17.11 -16.95 -46.73
C VAL A 581 -16.33 -16.02 -45.78
N ALA A 582 -17.01 -15.01 -45.24
CA ALA A 582 -16.46 -14.13 -44.21
C ALA A 582 -16.56 -14.77 -42.82
N TYR A 583 -15.44 -14.78 -42.11
CA TYR A 583 -15.28 -15.30 -40.75
C TYR A 583 -14.84 -14.18 -39.81
N THR A 584 -15.62 -13.97 -38.73
CA THR A 584 -15.22 -13.15 -37.59
C THR A 584 -14.51 -14.03 -36.58
N ILE A 585 -13.28 -13.66 -36.22
CA ILE A 585 -12.42 -14.37 -35.29
C ILE A 585 -12.27 -13.52 -34.04
N TYR A 586 -12.62 -14.09 -32.89
CA TYR A 586 -12.36 -13.53 -31.57
C TYR A 586 -11.20 -14.28 -30.92
N ILE A 587 -10.37 -13.58 -30.15
CA ILE A 587 -9.35 -14.20 -29.29
C ILE A 587 -9.31 -13.50 -27.93
N TRP A 588 -9.13 -14.27 -26.87
CA TRP A 588 -8.90 -13.77 -25.52
C TRP A 588 -7.95 -14.69 -24.76
N ALA A 589 -7.14 -14.11 -23.87
CA ALA A 589 -6.26 -14.83 -22.97
C ALA A 589 -7.04 -15.33 -21.75
N ILE A 590 -6.54 -16.37 -21.07
CA ILE A 590 -7.23 -17.04 -19.96
C ILE A 590 -6.26 -17.52 -18.86
N LYS A 591 -6.68 -17.41 -17.60
CA LYS A 591 -5.93 -17.91 -16.43
C LYS A 591 -6.91 -18.54 -15.43
N GLY A 592 -6.91 -19.87 -15.32
CA GLY A 592 -7.91 -20.60 -14.53
C GLY A 592 -9.34 -20.32 -15.02
N SER A 593 -10.13 -19.62 -14.20
CA SER A 593 -11.49 -19.16 -14.54
C SER A 593 -11.56 -17.72 -15.09
N ARG A 594 -10.45 -16.96 -15.05
CA ARG A 594 -10.37 -15.56 -15.52
C ARG A 594 -10.13 -15.52 -17.03
N SER A 595 -10.60 -14.46 -17.69
CA SER A 595 -10.41 -14.20 -19.12
C SER A 595 -10.13 -12.72 -19.38
N SER A 596 -9.27 -12.41 -20.35
CA SER A 596 -9.13 -11.05 -20.88
C SER A 596 -10.41 -10.59 -21.59
N ARG A 597 -10.46 -9.31 -21.96
CA ARG A 597 -11.44 -8.85 -22.95
C ARG A 597 -11.15 -9.51 -24.30
N LYS A 598 -12.14 -9.53 -25.20
CA LYS A 598 -12.02 -10.19 -26.51
C LYS A 598 -11.50 -9.21 -27.56
N ALA A 599 -10.30 -9.48 -28.09
CA ALA A 599 -9.88 -8.89 -29.35
C ALA A 599 -10.63 -9.57 -30.51
N THR A 600 -10.79 -8.86 -31.64
CA THR A 600 -11.50 -9.39 -32.81
C THR A 600 -10.88 -8.94 -34.12
N THR A 601 -10.95 -9.79 -35.13
CA THR A 601 -10.56 -9.49 -36.51
C THR A 601 -11.47 -10.25 -37.48
N VAL A 602 -11.49 -9.84 -38.75
CA VAL A 602 -12.34 -10.44 -39.79
C VAL A 602 -11.47 -10.83 -40.98
N THR A 603 -11.71 -12.02 -41.52
CA THR A 603 -11.11 -12.50 -42.78
C THR A 603 -12.18 -13.08 -43.69
N GLU A 604 -11.88 -13.25 -44.97
CA GLU A 604 -12.77 -13.87 -45.95
C GLU A 604 -11.95 -14.79 -46.86
N THR A 605 -12.31 -16.07 -46.89
CA THR A 605 -11.60 -17.12 -47.65
C THR A 605 -11.59 -16.84 -49.16
N GLU A 606 -10.63 -17.44 -49.86
CA GLU A 606 -10.57 -17.39 -51.32
C GLU A 606 -11.79 -18.09 -51.97
N ILE A 607 -12.09 -17.73 -53.21
CA ILE A 607 -13.08 -18.41 -54.05
C ILE A 607 -12.45 -19.70 -54.57
N ASP A 608 -13.08 -20.86 -54.33
CA ASP A 608 -12.56 -22.12 -54.86
C ASP A 608 -12.67 -22.18 -56.40
N ALA A 609 -11.74 -22.88 -57.04
CA ALA A 609 -11.70 -22.93 -58.50
C ALA A 609 -12.73 -23.92 -59.09
N PRO A 610 -13.31 -23.64 -60.28
CA PRO A 610 -14.24 -24.56 -60.95
C PRO A 610 -13.62 -25.95 -61.18
N LYS A 611 -14.33 -27.02 -60.81
CA LYS A 611 -13.72 -28.36 -60.70
C LYS A 611 -14.08 -29.21 -61.94
N ASN A 612 -13.14 -29.98 -62.49
CA ASN A 612 -13.32 -30.82 -63.69
C ASN A 612 -13.61 -30.05 -65.01
N LEU A 613 -12.89 -28.96 -65.30
CA LEU A 613 -12.92 -28.36 -66.65
C LEU A 613 -12.45 -29.36 -67.72
N LYS A 614 -13.29 -29.66 -68.71
CA LYS A 614 -13.00 -30.62 -69.80
C LYS A 614 -13.59 -30.18 -71.13
N ALA A 615 -12.90 -30.52 -72.22
CA ALA A 615 -13.40 -30.45 -73.58
C ALA A 615 -14.17 -31.74 -73.96
N VAL A 616 -15.33 -31.57 -74.57
CA VAL A 616 -16.24 -32.62 -75.08
C VAL A 616 -16.80 -32.20 -76.44
N ASP A 617 -17.34 -33.14 -77.23
CA ASP A 617 -17.90 -32.87 -78.57
C ASP A 617 -16.93 -32.09 -79.50
N VAL A 618 -15.63 -32.38 -79.43
CA VAL A 618 -14.59 -31.74 -80.25
C VAL A 618 -14.80 -32.09 -81.73
N LYS A 619 -14.89 -31.07 -82.60
CA LYS A 619 -15.10 -31.20 -84.05
C LYS A 619 -14.02 -30.43 -84.81
N ARG A 620 -14.26 -30.15 -86.10
CA ARG A 620 -13.36 -29.41 -86.98
C ARG A 620 -13.18 -27.94 -86.56
N GLU A 621 -14.28 -27.27 -86.20
CA GLU A 621 -14.32 -25.81 -85.96
C GLU A 621 -15.04 -25.43 -84.67
N THR A 622 -15.48 -26.42 -83.88
CA THR A 622 -16.26 -26.22 -82.64
C THR A 622 -15.83 -27.19 -81.55
N VAL A 623 -16.00 -26.81 -80.29
CA VAL A 623 -15.91 -27.71 -79.11
C VAL A 623 -16.94 -27.29 -78.06
N ALA A 624 -17.40 -28.23 -77.24
CA ALA A 624 -18.11 -27.91 -76.01
C ALA A 624 -17.17 -28.08 -74.81
N LEU A 625 -17.29 -27.19 -73.84
CA LEU A 625 -16.53 -27.21 -72.59
C LEU A 625 -17.52 -27.40 -71.43
N THR A 626 -17.14 -28.20 -70.44
CA THR A 626 -17.96 -28.51 -69.27
C THR A 626 -17.14 -28.43 -67.99
N TRP A 627 -17.74 -27.97 -66.90
CA TRP A 627 -17.13 -27.90 -65.56
C TRP A 627 -18.19 -28.11 -64.46
N LYS A 628 -17.74 -28.35 -63.23
CA LYS A 628 -18.58 -28.23 -62.02
C LYS A 628 -18.41 -26.83 -61.41
N PRO A 629 -19.48 -26.23 -60.87
CA PRO A 629 -19.39 -24.94 -60.18
C PRO A 629 -18.53 -25.04 -58.91
N PRO A 630 -17.97 -23.92 -58.43
CA PRO A 630 -17.34 -23.81 -57.12
C PRO A 630 -18.37 -23.92 -55.98
N GLN A 631 -17.90 -24.07 -54.75
CA GLN A 631 -18.73 -24.01 -53.53
C GLN A 631 -18.98 -22.57 -53.08
N ALA A 632 -18.01 -21.67 -53.31
CA ALA A 632 -18.17 -20.24 -53.05
C ALA A 632 -19.32 -19.64 -53.86
N HIS A 633 -20.11 -18.75 -53.25
CA HIS A 633 -21.04 -17.92 -54.00
C HIS A 633 -20.25 -17.01 -54.95
N ILE A 634 -20.61 -17.03 -56.24
CA ILE A 634 -19.94 -16.31 -57.33
C ILE A 634 -20.95 -15.54 -58.17
N ASP A 635 -20.48 -14.51 -58.88
CA ASP A 635 -21.30 -13.75 -59.83
C ASP A 635 -21.26 -14.39 -61.22
N GLY A 636 -20.13 -15.03 -61.55
CA GLY A 636 -19.94 -15.70 -62.83
C GLY A 636 -18.55 -16.28 -63.06
N TYR A 637 -18.27 -16.56 -64.33
CA TYR A 637 -16.99 -17.07 -64.80
C TYR A 637 -16.38 -16.18 -65.88
N ILE A 638 -15.05 -16.20 -65.97
CA ILE A 638 -14.24 -15.65 -67.06
C ILE A 638 -13.51 -16.81 -67.71
N LEU A 639 -13.67 -16.97 -69.02
CA LEU A 639 -12.99 -17.97 -69.84
C LEU A 639 -12.10 -17.29 -70.86
N ASN A 640 -10.86 -17.75 -70.99
CA ASN A 640 -9.93 -17.30 -72.02
C ASN A 640 -9.43 -18.51 -72.84
N TYR A 641 -9.42 -18.39 -74.17
CA TYR A 641 -8.88 -19.43 -75.04
C TYR A 641 -7.96 -18.86 -76.14
N SER A 642 -6.96 -19.65 -76.53
CA SER A 642 -6.00 -19.32 -77.61
C SER A 642 -5.43 -20.60 -78.26
N PRO A 643 -4.97 -20.53 -79.53
CA PRO A 643 -4.13 -21.58 -80.12
C PRO A 643 -2.75 -21.61 -79.47
N GLU A 644 -2.23 -22.80 -79.19
CA GLU A 644 -0.93 -23.00 -78.53
C GLU A 644 0.26 -22.42 -79.32
N ASP A 645 0.24 -22.54 -80.65
CA ASP A 645 1.33 -22.09 -81.53
C ASP A 645 1.43 -20.55 -81.68
N SER A 646 0.64 -19.76 -80.95
CA SER A 646 0.32 -18.39 -81.35
C SER A 646 0.47 -17.33 -80.25
N SER A 647 1.04 -16.18 -80.65
CA SER A 647 0.97 -14.91 -79.94
C SER A 647 -0.34 -14.14 -80.20
N MET A 648 -1.41 -14.84 -80.61
CA MET A 648 -2.73 -14.22 -80.76
C MET A 648 -3.29 -13.81 -79.40
N GLN A 649 -4.05 -12.70 -79.38
CA GLN A 649 -4.79 -12.29 -78.19
C GLN A 649 -5.75 -13.41 -77.74
N SER A 650 -5.71 -13.76 -76.46
CA SER A 650 -6.66 -14.67 -75.85
C SER A 650 -8.07 -14.07 -75.91
N VAL A 651 -9.04 -14.87 -76.35
CA VAL A 651 -10.42 -14.40 -76.50
C VAL A 651 -11.16 -14.59 -75.18
N GLU A 652 -11.41 -13.49 -74.48
CA GLU A 652 -12.22 -13.51 -73.25
C GLU A 652 -13.72 -13.73 -73.57
N LYS A 653 -14.34 -14.58 -72.76
CA LYS A 653 -15.80 -14.76 -72.65
C LYS A 653 -16.20 -14.73 -71.17
N ARG A 654 -17.41 -14.23 -70.90
CA ARG A 654 -17.98 -14.16 -69.54
C ARG A 654 -19.32 -14.85 -69.49
N PHE A 655 -19.57 -15.57 -68.40
CA PHE A 655 -20.77 -16.38 -68.19
C PHE A 655 -21.39 -16.09 -66.81
N PRO A 656 -22.72 -16.15 -66.65
CA PRO A 656 -23.36 -16.12 -65.34
C PRO A 656 -22.97 -17.32 -64.46
N ALA A 657 -23.12 -17.19 -63.14
CA ALA A 657 -22.79 -18.24 -62.16
C ALA A 657 -23.45 -19.61 -62.40
N GLY A 658 -24.64 -19.63 -63.02
CA GLY A 658 -25.39 -20.86 -63.32
C GLY A 658 -24.84 -21.69 -64.49
N ASP A 659 -23.94 -21.14 -65.31
CA ASP A 659 -23.41 -21.85 -66.47
C ASP A 659 -22.41 -22.93 -66.06
N THR A 660 -22.59 -24.13 -66.60
CA THR A 660 -21.72 -25.31 -66.40
C THR A 660 -21.26 -25.95 -67.70
N ARG A 661 -21.73 -25.42 -68.85
CA ARG A 661 -21.37 -25.84 -70.20
C ARG A 661 -21.36 -24.63 -71.14
N PHE A 662 -20.34 -24.53 -71.98
CA PHE A 662 -20.26 -23.52 -73.05
C PHE A 662 -19.77 -24.13 -74.36
N SER A 663 -20.14 -23.55 -75.50
CA SER A 663 -19.73 -24.03 -76.84
C SER A 663 -18.92 -22.98 -77.59
N LEU A 664 -17.69 -23.32 -77.92
CA LEU A 664 -16.82 -22.54 -78.80
C LEU A 664 -17.07 -22.89 -80.27
N ALA A 665 -16.94 -21.90 -81.15
CA ALA A 665 -17.07 -22.02 -82.60
C ALA A 665 -16.11 -21.07 -83.32
N GLY A 666 -15.89 -21.30 -84.62
CA GLY A 666 -14.93 -20.52 -85.42
C GLY A 666 -13.47 -20.87 -85.15
N LEU A 667 -13.20 -22.10 -84.69
CA LEU A 667 -11.86 -22.59 -84.39
C LEU A 667 -11.18 -23.09 -85.67
N ALA A 668 -9.85 -22.94 -85.76
CA ALA A 668 -9.07 -23.51 -86.84
C ALA A 668 -8.99 -25.04 -86.70
N SER A 669 -9.08 -25.78 -87.81
CA SER A 669 -8.94 -27.24 -87.85
C SER A 669 -7.49 -27.69 -87.74
N GLU A 670 -7.26 -28.87 -87.14
CA GLU A 670 -5.92 -29.44 -86.90
C GLU A 670 -5.01 -28.52 -86.03
N LYS A 671 -5.63 -27.75 -85.11
CA LYS A 671 -4.93 -26.89 -84.14
C LYS A 671 -5.19 -27.30 -82.70
N LYS A 672 -4.15 -27.20 -81.88
CA LYS A 672 -4.19 -27.39 -80.43
C LYS A 672 -4.53 -26.06 -79.76
N TYR A 673 -5.51 -26.10 -78.86
CA TYR A 673 -6.02 -24.96 -78.12
C TYR A 673 -5.80 -25.14 -76.63
N ILE A 674 -5.44 -24.05 -75.96
CA ILE A 674 -5.43 -23.92 -74.50
C ILE A 674 -6.69 -23.16 -74.10
N VAL A 675 -7.35 -23.61 -73.04
CA VAL A 675 -8.50 -22.93 -72.43
C VAL A 675 -8.24 -22.79 -70.94
N THR A 676 -8.48 -21.60 -70.40
CA THR A 676 -8.48 -21.31 -68.97
C THR A 676 -9.85 -20.82 -68.52
N LEU A 677 -10.24 -21.16 -67.30
CA LEU A 677 -11.48 -20.74 -66.65
C LEU A 677 -11.19 -20.24 -65.23
N ILE A 678 -11.85 -19.16 -64.84
CA ILE A 678 -11.73 -18.50 -63.53
C ILE A 678 -13.15 -18.17 -63.06
N ALA A 679 -13.50 -18.47 -61.81
CA ALA A 679 -14.72 -17.97 -61.18
C ALA A 679 -14.47 -16.62 -60.49
N TYR A 680 -15.47 -15.74 -60.41
CA TYR A 680 -15.30 -14.42 -59.80
C TYR A 680 -16.52 -13.96 -58.98
N ARG A 681 -16.25 -13.10 -57.99
CA ARG A 681 -17.25 -12.32 -57.22
C ARG A 681 -16.71 -10.91 -57.01
N ALA A 682 -17.41 -9.90 -57.52
CA ALA A 682 -16.95 -8.52 -57.61
C ALA A 682 -15.51 -8.43 -58.18
N SER A 683 -14.53 -8.01 -57.37
CA SER A 683 -13.11 -7.93 -57.72
C SER A 683 -12.33 -9.21 -57.46
N LYS A 684 -12.85 -10.14 -56.64
CA LYS A 684 -12.18 -11.39 -56.26
C LYS A 684 -12.32 -12.44 -57.35
N LYS A 685 -11.28 -13.28 -57.49
CA LYS A 685 -11.17 -14.34 -58.49
C LYS A 685 -10.70 -15.63 -57.82
N SER A 686 -11.12 -16.77 -58.36
CA SER A 686 -10.56 -18.07 -58.00
C SER A 686 -9.16 -18.25 -58.58
N LYS A 687 -8.48 -19.32 -58.15
CA LYS A 687 -7.34 -19.87 -58.90
C LYS A 687 -7.79 -20.27 -60.32
N VAL A 688 -6.86 -20.22 -61.27
CA VAL A 688 -7.10 -20.57 -62.68
C VAL A 688 -7.14 -22.09 -62.83
N VAL A 689 -8.09 -22.61 -63.59
CA VAL A 689 -8.08 -24.01 -64.06
C VAL A 689 -7.99 -24.05 -65.57
N GLU A 690 -7.28 -25.04 -66.12
CA GLU A 690 -6.98 -25.13 -67.55
C GLU A 690 -7.33 -26.49 -68.16
N THR A 691 -7.50 -26.51 -69.48
CA THR A 691 -7.65 -27.73 -70.28
C THR A 691 -7.15 -27.51 -71.70
N MET A 692 -6.84 -28.60 -72.41
CA MET A 692 -6.34 -28.60 -73.80
C MET A 692 -7.18 -29.50 -74.69
N PHE A 693 -7.31 -29.14 -75.97
CA PHE A 693 -7.92 -30.00 -77.00
C PHE A 693 -7.32 -29.75 -78.38
N VAL A 694 -7.56 -30.66 -79.33
CA VAL A 694 -7.11 -30.56 -80.74
C VAL A 694 -8.29 -30.77 -81.67
N THR A 695 -8.46 -29.88 -82.65
CA THR A 695 -9.56 -29.92 -83.63
C THR A 695 -9.32 -30.94 -84.77
N VAL A 696 -10.40 -31.49 -85.31
CA VAL A 696 -10.36 -32.68 -86.21
C VAL A 696 -10.13 -32.32 -87.68
N GLY A 697 -9.34 -33.13 -88.39
CA GLY A 697 -9.00 -32.99 -89.82
C GLY A 697 -10.03 -33.51 -90.83
N ALA A 698 -9.70 -33.43 -92.13
CA ALA A 698 -10.59 -33.80 -93.25
C ALA A 698 -10.16 -35.08 -94.00
N ALA A 699 -11.14 -35.88 -94.47
CA ALA A 699 -10.90 -37.24 -94.98
C ALA A 699 -10.28 -37.30 -96.39
N TYR A 700 -10.59 -36.35 -97.28
CA TYR A 700 -10.00 -36.22 -98.62
C TYR A 700 -9.44 -34.79 -98.80
N PRO A 701 -8.23 -34.47 -98.30
CA PRO A 701 -7.69 -33.10 -98.37
C PRO A 701 -7.46 -32.59 -99.80
N PHE A 702 -7.25 -33.49 -100.77
CA PHE A 702 -7.07 -33.19 -102.19
C PHE A 702 -8.08 -34.02 -103.00
N PRO A 703 -9.33 -33.57 -103.12
CA PRO A 703 -10.39 -34.35 -103.75
C PRO A 703 -10.16 -34.46 -105.26
N MET A 704 -10.20 -35.68 -105.80
CA MET A 704 -10.01 -35.92 -107.24
C MET A 704 -11.29 -35.74 -108.07
N ASP A 705 -12.47 -35.78 -107.43
CA ASP A 705 -13.78 -35.66 -108.07
C ASP A 705 -14.83 -35.07 -107.10
N CYS A 706 -15.99 -34.69 -107.62
CA CYS A 706 -17.11 -34.20 -106.81
C CYS A 706 -17.62 -35.25 -105.80
N THR A 707 -17.46 -36.55 -106.08
CA THR A 707 -17.79 -37.63 -105.14
C THR A 707 -16.95 -37.56 -103.85
N GLN A 708 -15.65 -37.21 -103.94
CA GLN A 708 -14.78 -37.03 -102.78
C GLN A 708 -15.08 -35.73 -102.04
N ILE A 709 -15.43 -34.65 -102.76
CA ILE A 709 -15.90 -33.39 -102.16
C ILE A 709 -17.16 -33.63 -101.32
N MET A 710 -18.11 -34.41 -101.85
CA MET A 710 -19.33 -34.80 -101.13
C MET A 710 -19.03 -35.68 -99.90
N LYS A 711 -18.07 -36.61 -100.00
CA LYS A 711 -17.61 -37.43 -98.85
C LYS A 711 -16.94 -36.61 -97.73
N ASN A 712 -16.42 -35.42 -98.02
CA ASN A 712 -15.96 -34.47 -97.00
C ASN A 712 -17.11 -33.70 -96.31
N GLY A 713 -18.38 -33.99 -96.63
CA GLY A 713 -19.56 -33.34 -96.05
C GLY A 713 -20.06 -32.11 -96.82
N ASN A 714 -19.50 -31.80 -98.00
CA ASN A 714 -19.97 -30.70 -98.83
C ASN A 714 -21.20 -31.13 -99.65
N MET A 715 -22.39 -30.74 -99.21
CA MET A 715 -23.66 -31.18 -99.81
C MET A 715 -24.27 -30.17 -100.80
N ASN A 716 -23.62 -29.03 -101.02
CA ASN A 716 -24.13 -27.95 -101.86
C ASN A 716 -23.63 -28.10 -103.30
N SER A 717 -24.50 -27.83 -104.28
CA SER A 717 -24.09 -27.71 -105.69
C SER A 717 -23.42 -26.36 -105.95
N GLY A 718 -22.39 -26.31 -106.79
CA GLY A 718 -21.61 -25.11 -107.06
C GLY A 718 -20.22 -25.39 -107.66
N VAL A 719 -19.39 -24.36 -107.83
CA VAL A 719 -18.01 -24.51 -108.32
C VAL A 719 -17.07 -24.95 -107.20
N TYR A 720 -16.26 -25.97 -107.48
CA TYR A 720 -15.23 -26.50 -106.60
C TYR A 720 -13.91 -26.77 -107.34
N THR A 721 -12.81 -26.79 -106.59
CA THR A 721 -11.50 -27.24 -107.09
C THR A 721 -11.30 -28.73 -106.83
N ILE A 722 -10.91 -29.47 -107.87
CA ILE A 722 -10.47 -30.88 -107.80
C ILE A 722 -9.02 -31.04 -108.29
N TYR A 723 -8.37 -32.12 -107.89
CA TYR A 723 -6.99 -32.44 -108.20
C TYR A 723 -6.90 -33.74 -109.01
N VAL A 724 -6.98 -33.60 -110.34
CA VAL A 724 -7.02 -34.75 -111.25
C VAL A 724 -5.71 -35.55 -111.15
N THR A 725 -5.80 -36.88 -111.18
CA THR A 725 -4.68 -37.82 -110.91
C THR A 725 -3.97 -37.62 -109.56
N ASN A 726 -4.57 -36.91 -108.59
CA ASN A 726 -3.95 -36.53 -107.31
C ASN A 726 -2.71 -35.61 -107.47
N ASP A 727 -2.57 -34.93 -108.61
CA ASP A 727 -1.51 -33.96 -108.85
C ASP A 727 -1.88 -32.60 -108.24
N ARG A 728 -1.28 -32.28 -107.09
CA ARG A 728 -1.49 -30.99 -106.38
C ARG A 728 -1.17 -29.77 -107.25
N ASN A 729 -0.30 -29.92 -108.25
CA ASN A 729 0.16 -28.82 -109.10
C ASN A 729 -0.79 -28.55 -110.29
N LYS A 730 -1.86 -29.34 -110.44
CA LYS A 730 -2.88 -29.19 -111.50
C LYS A 730 -4.30 -29.12 -110.92
N PRO A 731 -4.63 -28.04 -110.18
CA PRO A 731 -6.01 -27.79 -109.76
C PRO A 731 -6.89 -27.55 -111.00
N MET A 732 -8.06 -28.19 -111.03
CA MET A 732 -9.10 -27.98 -112.03
C MET A 732 -10.37 -27.49 -111.33
N GLN A 733 -10.95 -26.37 -111.79
CA GLN A 733 -12.27 -25.95 -111.33
C GLN A 733 -13.35 -26.69 -112.12
N VAL A 734 -14.36 -27.18 -111.42
CA VAL A 734 -15.53 -27.88 -111.99
C VAL A 734 -16.79 -27.43 -111.28
N TYR A 735 -17.92 -27.43 -111.99
CA TYR A 735 -19.23 -27.33 -111.32
C TYR A 735 -19.63 -28.72 -110.81
N CYS A 736 -19.77 -28.85 -109.50
CA CYS A 736 -20.32 -30.04 -108.86
C CYS A 736 -21.83 -29.92 -108.71
N ASP A 737 -22.58 -30.88 -109.25
CA ASP A 737 -23.97 -31.13 -108.90
C ASP A 737 -24.02 -32.21 -107.81
N MET A 738 -24.29 -31.76 -106.58
CA MET A 738 -24.44 -32.59 -105.37
C MET A 738 -25.89 -33.02 -105.14
N THR A 739 -26.81 -32.64 -106.04
CA THR A 739 -28.25 -32.74 -105.87
C THR A 739 -28.91 -33.81 -106.73
N THR A 740 -28.58 -33.90 -108.02
CA THR A 740 -29.21 -34.84 -108.95
C THR A 740 -28.79 -36.28 -108.67
N ASP A 741 -29.75 -37.22 -108.62
CA ASP A 741 -29.48 -38.68 -108.56
C ASP A 741 -28.53 -39.09 -107.42
N GLY A 742 -28.56 -38.39 -106.28
CA GLY A 742 -27.68 -38.64 -105.14
C GLY A 742 -26.31 -37.94 -105.19
N GLY A 743 -26.10 -36.99 -106.12
CA GLY A 743 -24.96 -36.07 -106.13
C GLY A 743 -23.65 -36.68 -106.61
N GLY A 744 -22.57 -35.89 -106.44
CA GLY A 744 -21.20 -36.25 -106.83
C GLY A 744 -20.88 -36.08 -108.32
N TRP A 745 -21.71 -35.36 -109.09
CA TRP A 745 -21.53 -35.19 -110.53
C TRP A 745 -20.63 -33.99 -110.88
N ILE A 746 -19.65 -34.20 -111.76
CA ILE A 746 -18.91 -33.14 -112.46
C ILE A 746 -19.72 -32.76 -113.71
N VAL A 747 -20.26 -31.54 -113.77
CA VAL A 747 -20.89 -31.02 -114.99
C VAL A 747 -19.80 -30.59 -115.97
N PHE A 748 -19.86 -31.08 -117.22
CA PHE A 748 -18.92 -30.70 -118.28
C PHE A 748 -19.56 -29.93 -119.45
N GLN A 749 -20.89 -29.94 -119.55
CA GLN A 749 -21.67 -29.09 -120.45
C GLN A 749 -22.95 -28.65 -119.73
N ARG A 750 -23.30 -27.37 -119.85
CA ARG A 750 -24.60 -26.81 -119.46
C ARG A 750 -25.10 -25.85 -120.52
N ARG A 751 -26.39 -25.96 -120.86
CA ARG A 751 -27.16 -24.98 -121.65
C ARG A 751 -28.58 -24.90 -121.13
N ASN A 752 -29.06 -23.68 -120.92
CA ASN A 752 -30.27 -23.36 -120.18
C ASN A 752 -30.74 -21.90 -120.38
N THR A 753 -29.99 -21.07 -121.10
CA THR A 753 -30.34 -19.66 -121.35
C THR A 753 -30.14 -19.21 -122.80
N GLY A 754 -29.47 -20.00 -123.65
CA GLY A 754 -29.25 -19.71 -125.06
C GLY A 754 -28.29 -18.56 -125.36
N LYS A 755 -27.77 -17.88 -124.34
CA LYS A 755 -26.88 -16.71 -124.47
C LYS A 755 -25.54 -17.08 -125.09
N LEU A 756 -25.03 -18.29 -124.81
CA LEU A 756 -23.74 -18.75 -125.29
C LEU A 756 -23.91 -19.52 -126.60
N ASP A 757 -23.31 -18.97 -127.65
CA ASP A 757 -23.15 -19.66 -128.92
C ASP A 757 -22.18 -20.85 -128.78
N PHE A 758 -22.59 -22.04 -129.22
CA PHE A 758 -21.77 -23.27 -129.25
C PHE A 758 -21.23 -23.59 -130.66
N MET A 759 -21.40 -22.71 -131.66
CA MET A 759 -20.83 -22.84 -133.00
C MET A 759 -19.31 -22.53 -133.01
N LYS A 760 -18.56 -23.21 -132.14
CA LYS A 760 -17.14 -22.96 -131.87
C LYS A 760 -16.20 -23.83 -132.71
N ARG A 761 -14.96 -23.35 -132.82
CA ARG A 761 -13.84 -24.00 -133.55
C ARG A 761 -13.17 -25.10 -132.74
N TRP A 762 -12.41 -25.97 -133.41
CA TRP A 762 -11.67 -27.08 -132.80
C TRP A 762 -10.88 -26.68 -131.54
N ARG A 763 -10.12 -25.58 -131.61
CA ARG A 763 -9.31 -25.08 -130.49
C ARG A 763 -10.17 -24.75 -129.26
N GLN A 764 -11.28 -24.05 -129.45
CA GLN A 764 -12.18 -23.65 -128.35
C GLN A 764 -12.84 -24.88 -127.71
N TYR A 765 -13.26 -25.86 -128.52
CA TYR A 765 -13.76 -27.15 -127.99
C TYR A 765 -12.69 -27.97 -127.25
N THR A 766 -11.42 -27.79 -127.62
CA THR A 766 -10.26 -28.43 -126.96
C THR A 766 -9.98 -27.78 -125.59
N GLU A 767 -9.88 -26.45 -125.54
CA GLU A 767 -9.52 -25.66 -124.35
C GLU A 767 -10.67 -25.50 -123.35
N GLY A 768 -11.91 -25.36 -123.83
CA GLY A 768 -13.09 -25.01 -123.03
C GLY A 768 -13.59 -23.58 -123.31
N PHE A 769 -14.86 -23.30 -122.99
CA PHE A 769 -15.47 -21.97 -123.13
C PHE A 769 -16.74 -21.82 -122.27
N GLY A 770 -17.07 -20.58 -121.88
CA GLY A 770 -18.22 -20.26 -121.03
C GLY A 770 -17.89 -20.25 -119.54
N GLU A 771 -18.91 -20.04 -118.71
CA GLU A 771 -18.78 -19.83 -117.26
C GLU A 771 -19.41 -21.00 -116.48
N LEU A 772 -18.69 -21.57 -115.51
CA LEU A 772 -19.13 -22.78 -114.79
C LEU A 772 -20.48 -22.62 -114.06
N ASN A 773 -20.92 -21.40 -113.77
CA ASN A 773 -22.20 -21.07 -113.12
C ASN A 773 -23.35 -20.73 -114.10
N ASP A 774 -23.08 -20.50 -115.39
CA ASP A 774 -24.10 -20.26 -116.45
C ASP A 774 -23.87 -21.34 -117.55
N GLU A 775 -24.01 -21.00 -118.83
CA GLU A 775 -23.69 -21.92 -119.93
C GLU A 775 -22.18 -22.12 -120.13
N PHE A 776 -21.74 -23.37 -120.35
CA PHE A 776 -20.32 -23.69 -120.61
C PHE A 776 -20.08 -25.04 -121.30
N TRP A 777 -18.85 -25.21 -121.78
CA TRP A 777 -18.20 -26.46 -122.19
C TRP A 777 -16.82 -26.56 -121.52
N LEU A 778 -16.59 -27.63 -120.75
CA LEU A 778 -15.39 -27.79 -119.90
C LEU A 778 -14.07 -27.94 -120.67
N GLY A 779 -14.10 -28.24 -121.97
CA GLY A 779 -12.93 -28.50 -122.80
C GLY A 779 -12.60 -29.99 -122.92
N LEU A 780 -12.32 -30.45 -124.14
CA LEU A 780 -12.07 -31.86 -124.44
C LEU A 780 -10.81 -32.41 -123.76
N GLU A 781 -9.76 -31.59 -123.54
CA GLU A 781 -8.58 -32.02 -122.78
C GLU A 781 -8.90 -32.23 -121.30
N ASN A 782 -9.78 -31.41 -120.70
CA ASN A 782 -10.20 -31.58 -119.31
C ASN A 782 -11.08 -32.83 -119.15
N ILE A 783 -12.01 -33.06 -120.08
CA ILE A 783 -12.84 -34.29 -120.12
C ILE A 783 -11.99 -35.53 -120.38
N HIS A 784 -10.96 -35.43 -121.23
CA HIS A 784 -9.96 -36.47 -121.44
C HIS A 784 -9.17 -36.74 -120.15
N ALA A 785 -8.60 -35.71 -119.51
CA ALA A 785 -7.84 -35.85 -118.27
C ALA A 785 -8.64 -36.51 -117.13
N LEU A 786 -9.92 -36.19 -116.99
CA LEU A 786 -10.82 -36.83 -116.03
C LEU A 786 -11.05 -38.31 -116.36
N THR A 787 -11.39 -38.63 -117.61
CA THR A 787 -11.79 -39.99 -118.02
C THR A 787 -10.62 -40.93 -118.36
N ASN A 788 -9.42 -40.39 -118.58
CA ASN A 788 -8.16 -41.11 -118.78
C ASN A 788 -7.48 -41.52 -117.45
N THR A 789 -8.28 -41.83 -116.44
CA THR A 789 -7.85 -42.33 -115.14
C THR A 789 -8.25 -43.79 -114.94
N SER A 790 -7.79 -44.40 -113.85
CA SER A 790 -8.26 -45.72 -113.38
C SER A 790 -9.72 -45.69 -112.91
N THR A 791 -10.25 -44.50 -112.59
CA THR A 791 -11.65 -44.28 -112.23
C THR A 791 -12.56 -44.53 -113.43
N LYS A 792 -13.52 -45.44 -113.27
CA LYS A 792 -14.63 -45.60 -114.22
C LYS A 792 -15.67 -44.51 -114.01
N TYR A 793 -16.04 -43.81 -115.07
CA TYR A 793 -17.11 -42.81 -115.05
C TYR A 793 -18.38 -43.33 -115.72
N GLU A 794 -19.53 -42.94 -115.18
CA GLU A 794 -20.79 -42.89 -115.92
C GLU A 794 -21.02 -41.45 -116.39
N VAL A 795 -21.63 -41.30 -117.58
CA VAL A 795 -22.09 -40.01 -118.11
C VAL A 795 -23.60 -39.96 -118.08
N ARG A 796 -24.14 -38.83 -117.63
CA ARG A 796 -25.57 -38.49 -117.61
C ARG A 796 -25.80 -37.28 -118.49
N PHE A 797 -26.79 -37.40 -119.38
CA PHE A 797 -27.38 -36.35 -120.17
C PHE A 797 -28.75 -36.05 -119.54
N ASP A 798 -28.95 -34.85 -119.00
CA ASP A 798 -30.28 -34.36 -118.60
C ASP A 798 -30.79 -33.39 -119.66
N LEU A 799 -32.04 -33.55 -120.08
CA LEU A 799 -32.67 -32.88 -121.21
C LEU A 799 -33.98 -32.21 -120.78
N GLY A 800 -34.34 -31.09 -121.41
CA GLY A 800 -35.60 -30.42 -121.15
C GLY A 800 -36.22 -29.70 -122.34
N LEU A 801 -37.54 -29.56 -122.25
CA LEU A 801 -38.37 -28.78 -123.16
C LEU A 801 -39.59 -28.27 -122.38
N GLY A 802 -39.70 -26.97 -122.15
CA GLY A 802 -40.72 -26.35 -121.31
C GLY A 802 -40.69 -26.93 -119.90
N SER A 803 -41.80 -27.53 -119.47
CA SER A 803 -41.90 -28.26 -118.19
C SER A 803 -41.47 -29.73 -118.26
N GLU A 804 -41.28 -30.32 -119.44
CA GLU A 804 -40.88 -31.72 -119.57
C GLU A 804 -39.38 -31.91 -119.32
N ARG A 805 -39.01 -33.00 -118.66
CA ARG A 805 -37.61 -33.39 -118.43
C ARG A 805 -37.42 -34.89 -118.70
N ALA A 806 -36.33 -35.22 -119.38
CA ALA A 806 -35.91 -36.60 -119.65
C ALA A 806 -34.40 -36.74 -119.45
N TYR A 807 -33.91 -37.96 -119.32
CA TYR A 807 -32.48 -38.21 -119.13
C TYR A 807 -32.02 -39.53 -119.75
N ALA A 808 -30.74 -39.57 -120.09
CA ALA A 808 -29.99 -40.75 -120.53
C ALA A 808 -28.72 -40.88 -119.69
N VAL A 809 -28.37 -42.10 -119.27
CA VAL A 809 -27.12 -42.39 -118.55
C VAL A 809 -26.43 -43.59 -119.19
N TYR A 810 -25.12 -43.53 -119.30
CA TYR A 810 -24.29 -44.61 -119.84
C TYR A 810 -23.10 -44.87 -118.92
N ASN A 811 -22.75 -46.13 -118.67
CA ASN A 811 -21.52 -46.48 -117.96
C ASN A 811 -20.29 -46.38 -118.87
N ASP A 812 -19.09 -46.52 -118.28
CA ASP A 812 -17.81 -46.66 -119.00
C ASP A 812 -17.52 -45.56 -120.04
N PHE A 813 -17.95 -44.33 -119.72
CA PHE A 813 -17.70 -43.15 -120.56
C PHE A 813 -16.22 -42.75 -120.53
N LYS A 814 -15.60 -42.64 -121.70
CA LYS A 814 -14.26 -42.07 -121.90
C LYS A 814 -14.17 -41.26 -123.17
N VAL A 815 -13.32 -40.22 -123.13
CA VAL A 815 -12.91 -39.43 -124.29
C VAL A 815 -11.44 -39.74 -124.58
N GLY A 816 -11.13 -40.11 -125.82
CA GLY A 816 -9.76 -40.37 -126.28
C GLY A 816 -8.87 -39.12 -126.26
N SER A 817 -7.57 -39.28 -126.49
CA SER A 817 -6.64 -38.14 -126.56
C SER A 817 -6.83 -37.28 -127.82
N ALA A 818 -6.23 -36.08 -127.86
CA ALA A 818 -6.17 -35.25 -129.07
C ALA A 818 -5.61 -36.00 -130.31
N LYS A 819 -4.62 -36.90 -130.11
CA LYS A 819 -4.08 -37.77 -131.17
C LYS A 819 -5.13 -38.72 -131.76
N GLN A 820 -6.14 -39.08 -130.97
CA GLN A 820 -7.30 -39.88 -131.38
C GLN A 820 -8.51 -39.00 -131.71
N LYS A 821 -8.32 -37.69 -131.95
CA LYS A 821 -9.38 -36.71 -132.24
C LYS A 821 -10.54 -36.77 -131.23
N PHE A 822 -10.20 -36.95 -129.95
CA PHE A 822 -11.14 -37.04 -128.84
C PHE A 822 -12.25 -38.11 -129.02
N LYS A 823 -11.88 -39.26 -129.59
CA LYS A 823 -12.77 -40.39 -129.88
C LYS A 823 -13.65 -40.79 -128.68
N LEU A 824 -14.96 -40.86 -128.89
CA LEU A 824 -15.94 -41.30 -127.89
C LEU A 824 -15.81 -42.79 -127.60
N THR A 825 -15.83 -43.14 -126.32
CA THR A 825 -16.14 -44.47 -125.80
C THR A 825 -17.31 -44.37 -124.84
N ILE A 826 -18.36 -45.15 -125.05
CA ILE A 826 -19.55 -45.17 -124.20
C ILE A 826 -20.05 -46.60 -123.97
N GLY A 827 -20.65 -46.88 -122.82
CA GLY A 827 -21.15 -48.21 -122.44
C GLY A 827 -22.64 -48.41 -122.69
N ASN A 828 -23.29 -49.17 -121.81
CA ASN A 828 -24.71 -49.53 -121.92
C ASN A 828 -25.62 -48.36 -121.50
N TYR A 829 -26.66 -48.10 -122.28
CA TYR A 829 -27.70 -47.13 -121.98
C TYR A 829 -28.62 -47.52 -120.80
N ARG A 830 -29.06 -46.51 -120.04
CA ARG A 830 -30.26 -46.54 -119.18
C ARG A 830 -30.90 -45.14 -119.12
N GLY A 831 -32.22 -45.03 -119.05
CA GLY A 831 -32.90 -43.73 -118.93
C GLY A 831 -34.31 -43.73 -119.50
N ASN A 832 -34.90 -42.55 -119.63
CA ASN A 832 -36.21 -42.34 -120.28
C ASN A 832 -36.17 -41.46 -121.55
N ALA A 833 -35.00 -40.93 -121.94
CA ALA A 833 -34.83 -40.15 -123.17
C ALA A 833 -34.61 -40.98 -124.46
N GLY A 834 -34.52 -42.31 -124.36
CA GLY A 834 -34.07 -43.18 -125.44
C GLY A 834 -32.56 -43.06 -125.73
N ASP A 835 -32.01 -44.00 -126.52
CA ASP A 835 -30.57 -44.12 -126.75
C ASP A 835 -30.12 -43.46 -128.07
N ALA A 836 -29.55 -42.25 -127.98
CA ALA A 836 -28.96 -41.56 -129.12
C ALA A 836 -27.43 -41.77 -129.25
N MET A 837 -26.72 -42.08 -128.16
CA MET A 837 -25.25 -42.06 -128.14
C MET A 837 -24.57 -43.38 -128.50
N THR A 838 -25.23 -44.53 -128.37
CA THR A 838 -24.66 -45.80 -128.84
C THR A 838 -24.45 -45.78 -130.36
N TYR A 839 -25.28 -45.05 -131.10
CA TYR A 839 -25.07 -44.79 -132.54
C TYR A 839 -23.73 -44.10 -132.84
N HIS A 840 -23.32 -43.16 -131.97
CA HIS A 840 -22.08 -42.37 -132.03
C HIS A 840 -20.85 -43.07 -131.44
N GLN A 841 -20.98 -44.33 -130.99
CA GLN A 841 -19.89 -45.10 -130.41
C GLN A 841 -18.64 -45.14 -131.33
N GLY A 842 -17.47 -44.88 -130.73
CA GLY A 842 -16.19 -44.95 -131.42
C GLY A 842 -15.98 -43.89 -132.51
N ARG A 843 -16.77 -42.81 -132.54
CA ARG A 843 -16.55 -41.67 -133.45
C ARG A 843 -15.59 -40.64 -132.86
N SER A 844 -14.84 -39.98 -133.73
CA SER A 844 -14.06 -38.78 -133.41
C SER A 844 -14.99 -37.59 -133.14
N PHE A 845 -14.52 -36.56 -132.44
CA PHE A 845 -15.26 -35.30 -132.33
C PHE A 845 -15.12 -34.49 -133.63
N THR A 846 -16.18 -33.82 -134.08
CA THR A 846 -16.20 -33.04 -135.32
C THR A 846 -16.68 -31.62 -135.05
N THR A 847 -16.01 -30.65 -135.67
CA THR A 847 -16.22 -29.20 -135.51
C THR A 847 -16.23 -28.51 -136.86
N ILE A 848 -16.65 -27.24 -136.89
CA ILE A 848 -16.83 -26.46 -138.12
C ILE A 848 -15.56 -26.30 -138.97
N ASP A 849 -14.38 -26.46 -138.36
CA ASP A 849 -13.06 -26.33 -138.98
C ASP A 849 -12.13 -27.53 -138.74
N SER A 850 -12.64 -28.62 -138.17
CA SER A 850 -12.03 -29.95 -138.24
C SER A 850 -13.14 -30.97 -138.42
N ASP A 851 -13.32 -31.40 -139.67
CA ASP A 851 -14.12 -32.57 -140.00
C ASP A 851 -13.40 -33.86 -139.57
N ASN A 852 -14.09 -34.73 -138.87
CA ASN A 852 -13.61 -36.07 -138.50
C ASN A 852 -14.77 -37.10 -138.50
N ASP A 853 -15.89 -36.82 -139.19
CA ASP A 853 -17.05 -37.73 -139.24
C ASP A 853 -17.01 -38.69 -140.46
N ILE A 854 -18.14 -39.29 -140.87
CA ILE A 854 -18.19 -40.22 -142.01
C ILE A 854 -19.29 -39.89 -143.04
N ALA A 855 -19.88 -38.71 -142.98
CA ALA A 855 -20.80 -38.23 -144.01
C ALA A 855 -20.04 -37.73 -145.26
N LEU A 856 -20.79 -37.37 -146.30
CA LEU A 856 -20.24 -36.77 -147.53
C LEU A 856 -19.82 -35.29 -147.35
N GLY A 857 -20.05 -34.70 -146.18
CA GLY A 857 -19.61 -33.35 -145.84
C GLY A 857 -19.93 -32.99 -144.39
N ASN A 858 -19.08 -32.14 -143.81
CA ASN A 858 -19.02 -31.78 -142.39
C ASN A 858 -20.40 -31.60 -141.72
N CYS A 859 -20.74 -32.52 -140.82
CA CYS A 859 -22.00 -32.49 -140.09
C CYS A 859 -22.07 -31.36 -139.06
N ALA A 860 -20.94 -30.88 -138.52
CA ALA A 860 -20.92 -29.77 -137.57
C ALA A 860 -21.25 -28.42 -138.21
N PHE A 861 -20.77 -28.20 -139.44
CA PHE A 861 -21.16 -27.05 -140.26
C PHE A 861 -22.64 -27.12 -140.62
N THR A 862 -23.10 -28.29 -141.08
CA THR A 862 -24.48 -28.54 -141.53
C THR A 862 -25.50 -28.40 -140.39
N HIS A 863 -25.20 -28.95 -139.21
CA HIS A 863 -26.12 -29.01 -138.07
C HIS A 863 -25.84 -27.97 -136.97
N ARG A 864 -24.98 -26.98 -137.25
CA ARG A 864 -24.76 -25.80 -136.39
C ARG A 864 -24.33 -26.12 -134.95
N GLY A 865 -23.54 -27.18 -134.76
CA GLY A 865 -23.02 -27.60 -133.46
C GLY A 865 -21.91 -28.65 -133.61
N ALA A 866 -21.01 -28.78 -132.63
CA ALA A 866 -19.93 -29.77 -132.70
C ALA A 866 -20.23 -31.02 -131.88
N TRP A 867 -19.99 -32.22 -132.43
CA TRP A 867 -20.36 -33.48 -131.80
C TRP A 867 -19.52 -34.67 -132.29
N TRP A 868 -19.71 -35.83 -131.67
CA TRP A 868 -19.10 -37.11 -132.08
C TRP A 868 -19.82 -37.77 -133.27
N TYR A 869 -19.98 -37.03 -134.38
CA TYR A 869 -20.82 -37.43 -135.50
C TYR A 869 -20.41 -38.73 -136.20
N LYS A 870 -21.41 -39.41 -136.78
CA LYS A 870 -21.25 -40.59 -137.65
C LYS A 870 -21.68 -40.24 -139.06
N ASN A 871 -22.83 -40.73 -139.54
CA ASN A 871 -23.47 -40.17 -140.73
C ASN A 871 -24.40 -39.06 -140.22
N CYS A 872 -23.78 -37.95 -139.81
CA CYS A 872 -24.37 -36.95 -138.92
C CYS A 872 -24.90 -37.57 -137.61
N HIS A 873 -26.18 -37.40 -137.22
CA HIS A 873 -26.59 -37.59 -135.82
C HIS A 873 -27.98 -38.15 -135.52
N LEU A 874 -28.06 -38.71 -134.30
CA LEU A 874 -29.29 -38.87 -133.50
C LEU A 874 -29.33 -37.89 -132.29
N ALA A 875 -28.26 -37.13 -132.06
CA ALA A 875 -28.17 -36.14 -130.99
C ALA A 875 -27.20 -35.02 -131.37
N ASN A 876 -27.55 -33.78 -131.03
CA ASN A 876 -26.76 -32.58 -131.28
C ASN A 876 -26.99 -31.58 -130.14
N LEU A 877 -26.54 -31.90 -128.92
CA LEU A 877 -26.77 -31.04 -127.75
C LEU A 877 -25.94 -29.72 -127.79
N ASN A 878 -25.01 -29.65 -128.73
CA ASN A 878 -24.21 -28.47 -129.04
C ASN A 878 -24.74 -27.66 -130.25
N GLY A 879 -25.92 -28.02 -130.78
CA GLY A 879 -26.58 -27.32 -131.90
C GLY A 879 -26.95 -25.86 -131.61
N LYS A 880 -27.58 -25.16 -132.56
CA LYS A 880 -28.00 -23.78 -132.29
C LYS A 880 -29.25 -23.77 -131.40
N PHE A 881 -29.18 -23.02 -130.29
CA PHE A 881 -30.30 -22.88 -129.36
C PHE A 881 -31.54 -22.31 -130.07
N GLU A 882 -32.73 -22.78 -129.70
CA GLU A 882 -34.04 -22.42 -130.32
C GLU A 882 -34.20 -22.63 -131.85
N ASP A 883 -33.21 -23.19 -132.56
CA ASP A 883 -33.27 -23.33 -134.02
C ASP A 883 -34.08 -24.56 -134.47
N ASN A 884 -35.40 -24.39 -134.58
CA ASN A 884 -36.35 -25.44 -134.99
C ASN A 884 -36.28 -25.84 -136.48
N ARG A 885 -35.19 -25.53 -137.18
CA ARG A 885 -34.94 -26.06 -138.54
C ARG A 885 -34.36 -27.46 -138.44
N HIS A 886 -34.75 -28.34 -139.38
CA HIS A 886 -34.44 -29.76 -139.39
C HIS A 886 -32.98 -30.06 -139.01
N SER A 887 -32.78 -30.72 -137.87
CA SER A 887 -31.49 -31.15 -137.31
C SER A 887 -30.49 -30.02 -136.97
N MET A 888 -30.86 -28.73 -137.01
CA MET A 888 -29.99 -27.60 -136.64
C MET A 888 -30.08 -27.19 -135.16
N GLY A 889 -31.20 -27.49 -134.50
CA GLY A 889 -31.44 -27.19 -133.09
C GLY A 889 -30.59 -28.02 -132.12
N VAL A 890 -30.66 -27.68 -130.83
CA VAL A 890 -30.22 -28.56 -129.73
C VAL A 890 -31.18 -29.75 -129.69
N ASN A 891 -30.80 -30.93 -130.18
CA ASN A 891 -31.78 -32.03 -130.36
C ASN A 891 -31.30 -33.40 -129.88
N TRP A 892 -32.28 -34.27 -129.59
CA TRP A 892 -32.12 -35.67 -129.17
C TRP A 892 -33.27 -36.49 -129.78
N GLU A 893 -32.96 -37.21 -130.85
CA GLU A 893 -33.95 -37.83 -131.75
C GLU A 893 -34.91 -38.79 -131.03
N PRO A 894 -34.45 -39.73 -130.19
CA PRO A 894 -35.33 -40.71 -129.56
C PRO A 894 -36.35 -40.15 -128.53
N TRP A 895 -36.32 -38.85 -128.24
CA TRP A 895 -37.26 -38.20 -127.30
C TRP A 895 -38.15 -37.13 -127.95
N LYS A 896 -37.57 -36.24 -128.78
CA LYS A 896 -38.30 -35.12 -129.41
C LYS A 896 -38.00 -34.96 -130.91
N GLY A 897 -37.33 -35.92 -131.54
CA GLY A 897 -36.96 -35.88 -132.94
C GLY A 897 -35.92 -34.81 -133.28
N HIS A 898 -35.84 -34.46 -134.57
CA HIS A 898 -34.90 -33.47 -135.10
C HIS A 898 -35.53 -32.11 -135.47
N LEU A 899 -36.85 -31.95 -135.34
CA LEU A 899 -37.59 -30.76 -135.80
C LEU A 899 -37.77 -29.70 -134.69
N MET A 900 -37.27 -29.96 -133.50
CA MET A 900 -37.48 -29.11 -132.33
C MET A 900 -36.20 -29.00 -131.51
N SER A 901 -35.87 -27.78 -131.11
CA SER A 901 -34.74 -27.45 -130.25
C SER A 901 -35.17 -27.56 -128.79
N LEU A 902 -34.35 -28.22 -127.98
CA LEU A 902 -34.49 -28.34 -126.53
C LEU A 902 -34.06 -27.02 -125.85
N ASP A 903 -34.75 -26.64 -124.78
CA ASP A 903 -34.45 -25.45 -123.99
C ASP A 903 -33.52 -25.71 -122.78
N PHE A 904 -33.19 -26.98 -122.54
CA PHE A 904 -32.27 -27.39 -121.49
C PHE A 904 -31.46 -28.62 -121.88
N THR A 905 -30.15 -28.55 -121.65
CA THR A 905 -29.25 -29.71 -121.66
C THR A 905 -28.16 -29.54 -120.61
N GLU A 906 -27.91 -30.59 -119.83
CA GLU A 906 -26.67 -30.76 -119.07
C GLU A 906 -26.02 -32.10 -119.43
N ILE A 907 -24.69 -32.12 -119.52
CA ILE A 907 -23.90 -33.35 -119.61
C ILE A 907 -22.91 -33.39 -118.45
N LYS A 908 -22.99 -34.45 -117.65
CA LYS A 908 -22.23 -34.57 -116.39
C LYS A 908 -21.76 -36.00 -116.13
N ILE A 909 -20.62 -36.15 -115.45
CA ILE A 909 -19.97 -37.44 -115.18
C ILE A 909 -19.79 -37.69 -113.69
N ARG A 910 -19.86 -38.95 -113.27
CA ARG A 910 -19.67 -39.38 -111.88
C ARG A 910 -18.88 -40.68 -111.77
N SER A 911 -18.06 -40.80 -110.74
CA SER A 911 -17.23 -41.98 -110.49
C SER A 911 -18.03 -43.18 -109.98
N VAL A 912 -17.98 -44.27 -110.73
CA VAL A 912 -18.74 -45.50 -110.45
C VAL A 912 -17.95 -46.39 -109.49
N ASN A 913 -18.35 -46.36 -108.21
CA ASN A 913 -17.77 -47.23 -107.18
C ASN A 913 -18.20 -48.70 -107.41
N THR A 914 -17.30 -49.52 -107.95
CA THR A 914 -17.49 -50.97 -108.17
C THR A 914 -17.65 -51.80 -106.89
N ALA A 915 -17.45 -51.18 -105.71
CA ALA A 915 -17.51 -51.84 -104.40
C ALA A 915 -18.92 -51.91 -103.75
N SER A 916 -19.98 -51.38 -104.38
CA SER A 916 -21.28 -51.15 -103.72
C SER A 916 -22.27 -52.34 -103.75
N ARG A 917 -22.05 -53.37 -104.57
CA ARG A 917 -23.03 -54.48 -104.77
C ARG A 917 -23.08 -55.57 -103.67
N LYS A 918 -22.25 -55.50 -102.61
CA LYS A 918 -22.28 -56.44 -101.46
C LYS A 918 -22.75 -55.79 -100.15
N LYS A 919 -23.95 -55.17 -100.12
CA LYS A 919 -24.58 -54.73 -98.85
C LYS A 919 -26.12 -54.64 -98.87
N ARG A 920 -26.81 -55.68 -99.40
CA ARG A 920 -28.28 -55.79 -99.36
C ARG A 920 -28.79 -57.14 -98.84
N SER A 921 -28.18 -57.63 -97.76
CA SER A 921 -28.70 -58.68 -96.89
C SER A 921 -28.18 -58.42 -95.47
N LEU A 922 -29.00 -58.67 -94.44
CA LEU A 922 -28.84 -58.30 -93.01
C LEU A 922 -29.42 -56.93 -92.56
N LYS A 923 -30.76 -56.84 -92.55
CA LYS A 923 -31.53 -56.15 -91.50
C LYS A 923 -32.67 -57.08 -91.04
N ARG A 924 -32.49 -57.78 -89.91
CA ARG A 924 -33.54 -58.58 -89.25
C ARG A 924 -33.19 -58.79 -87.78
N LYS A 925 -34.11 -58.44 -86.86
CA LYS A 925 -33.95 -58.43 -85.38
C LYS A 925 -32.86 -57.43 -84.88
N VAL A 926 -32.89 -56.94 -83.63
CA VAL A 926 -33.85 -57.09 -82.52
C VAL A 926 -34.46 -55.71 -82.19
N ALA A 927 -35.64 -55.69 -81.56
CA ALA A 927 -36.12 -54.54 -80.80
C ALA A 927 -36.37 -54.98 -79.34
N ALA A 928 -35.81 -54.23 -78.40
CA ALA A 928 -36.05 -54.24 -76.95
C ALA A 928 -35.47 -52.92 -76.41
#